data_AF-A0A836G7R2-F1
#
_entry.id   AF-A0A836G7R2-F1
#
_cell.length_a   1.000
_cell.length_b   1.000
_cell.length_c   1.000
_cell.angle_alpha   90.00
_cell.angle_beta   90.00
_cell.angle_gamma   90.00
#
_symmetry.space_group_name_H-M   'P 1'
#
loop_
_entity.id
_entity.type
_entity.pdbx_description
1 polymer ?
#
loop_
_entity_poly.entity_id
_entity_poly.type
_entity_poly.pdbx_seq_one_letter_code
_entity_poly.pdbx_strand_id
1 'polypeptide(L)'
;MAPYSQCLTAALFMSTLNLTSLPIPNFSMSLLGIHAFNLTCFDVQLNGLGASWLPTTSYAGISEGGTVSCRTNLTVFGYSGVVYADLAVNQSEVVLRRTVEDPGSTVSCITNASVIEKCQVRASAVKLYAEPPSSLIEAILTQLKEYIHLHLSDYVCKVMVPRIQSSILNRTYPYTPERGDIGRPLVPIYGSPLLLAFVNFLNRLKIGHFRFAVNASQQRMSVVMYHSGDTHFGYVGDVVPSPSGEPASLWLEGLVDAYVKGVLPNPLQIYDFPGEIVRLLMELNTSRTIFVQFDIDMSVAASAHNWVSLYRDPGVTIENLRIQPVNDGFGTFLTQDVAPLLEKLVNAMLTNTLASLAASVGKIKITNSSSADIMTFSFGEYKDVRDKPLAPALIAVCVFGVIGGALLVARNVKLHRVQPVLSSRTGESLSMFRIVTEDVFLIISVITCLLMLTSSNTMTAATVVFGDELIMYSFSLSDTITGLWHAGLYALCLCVLVFSGIYPYVKLLSIVAFTVWAHRPCSRVLQFIDFIGKLSLIDIFALMVMVSGLEIRDCVSVHIHPALYLFMYGTLLSIAVGNYATHLWRAETVLRCEDKSEKITNSNSTVYSADSNPTTDPTAPPEPSTTTNFPDGEDPAQPQSEGRSSLWRDRLRRCIFCMPLVLTVVCSIPAWVLPCFEYIIGGYARLLTPDRKSLNLWQLSTLGSRSDALDILAISLFTIIIAPCLYIGLYPKYDFLASWCAADVLVIACVIGLMQVHRFVGFIIGEGAGILYSANSTLGWPIPLVAVAAVLVWVFIARGLLQGVLPRKYLARIFPAACKRSR
;
A
#
# COMPACT_ATOMS: atom_id res chain seq x y z
N MET A 1 -16.38 -31.52 35.82
CA MET A 1 -16.76 -30.69 34.67
C MET A 1 -15.49 -30.19 33.99
N ALA A 2 -15.09 -30.57 32.79
CA ALA A 2 -15.34 -31.78 32.01
C ALA A 2 -14.09 -31.97 31.10
N PRO A 3 -13.48 -33.17 31.01
CA PRO A 3 -12.35 -33.43 30.10
C PRO A 3 -12.71 -33.31 28.60
N TYR A 4 -13.97 -33.02 28.27
CA TYR A 4 -14.53 -32.98 26.92
C TYR A 4 -14.61 -31.58 26.28
N SER A 5 -14.09 -30.53 26.92
CA SER A 5 -14.11 -29.17 26.34
C SER A 5 -13.30 -29.06 25.03
N GLN A 6 -12.52 -30.09 24.71
CA GLN A 6 -11.55 -30.09 23.60
C GLN A 6 -12.08 -30.70 22.30
N CYS A 7 -13.30 -31.23 22.30
CA CYS A 7 -13.93 -31.78 21.10
C CYS A 7 -14.78 -30.73 20.40
N LEU A 8 -14.83 -30.79 19.06
CA LEU A 8 -15.68 -29.90 18.29
C LEU A 8 -17.14 -30.17 18.66
N THR A 9 -17.83 -29.12 19.06
CA THR A 9 -19.28 -29.16 19.27
C THR A 9 -19.95 -28.23 18.30
N ALA A 10 -20.98 -28.73 17.62
CA ALA A 10 -21.76 -27.96 16.68
C ALA A 10 -23.23 -28.10 17.03
N ALA A 11 -23.95 -27.00 17.13
CA ALA A 11 -25.40 -26.99 17.20
C ALA A 11 -25.92 -26.17 16.02
N LEU A 12 -26.90 -26.71 15.33
CA LEU A 12 -27.54 -26.10 14.18
C LEU A 12 -29.05 -26.21 14.42
N PHE A 13 -29.73 -25.09 14.45
CA PHE A 13 -31.17 -25.01 14.64
C PHE A 13 -31.71 -24.05 13.60
N MET A 14 -32.78 -24.42 12.90
CA MET A 14 -33.41 -23.54 11.92
C MET A 14 -34.92 -23.63 12.05
N SER A 15 -35.61 -22.49 12.00
CA SER A 15 -37.07 -22.48 12.12
C SER A 15 -37.74 -23.00 10.87
N THR A 16 -37.25 -22.62 9.69
CA THR A 16 -37.77 -23.13 8.43
C THR A 16 -36.64 -23.30 7.41
N LEU A 17 -36.58 -24.44 6.75
CA LEU A 17 -35.73 -24.74 5.61
C LEU A 17 -36.62 -24.80 4.38
N ASN A 18 -36.43 -23.90 3.43
CA ASN A 18 -37.17 -23.85 2.18
C ASN A 18 -36.17 -24.00 1.02
N LEU A 19 -36.02 -25.19 0.44
CA LEU A 19 -35.14 -25.41 -0.72
C LEU A 19 -35.98 -25.58 -1.99
N THR A 20 -35.60 -24.87 -3.04
CA THR A 20 -36.21 -24.98 -4.36
C THR A 20 -35.27 -25.65 -5.35
N SER A 21 -35.79 -26.54 -6.17
CA SER A 21 -35.03 -27.18 -7.27
C SER A 21 -33.73 -27.90 -6.83
N LEU A 22 -33.78 -28.74 -5.79
CA LEU A 22 -32.67 -29.58 -5.35
C LEU A 22 -32.54 -30.83 -6.25
N PRO A 23 -31.56 -30.94 -7.17
CA PRO A 23 -31.33 -32.17 -7.90
C PRO A 23 -30.67 -33.21 -6.99
N ILE A 24 -31.11 -34.47 -7.07
CA ILE A 24 -30.42 -35.60 -6.43
C ILE A 24 -29.51 -36.23 -7.50
N PRO A 25 -28.21 -35.88 -7.51
CA PRO A 25 -27.30 -36.31 -8.56
C PRO A 25 -27.17 -37.84 -8.56
N ASN A 26 -27.06 -38.41 -9.76
CA ASN A 26 -26.88 -39.86 -9.97
C ASN A 26 -28.04 -40.74 -9.46
N PHE A 27 -29.22 -40.16 -9.21
CA PHE A 27 -30.40 -40.97 -8.98
C PHE A 27 -30.77 -41.72 -10.26
N SER A 28 -30.53 -43.04 -10.26
CA SER A 28 -30.93 -43.98 -11.29
C SER A 28 -31.24 -45.31 -10.61
N MET A 29 -32.52 -45.69 -10.58
CA MET A 29 -32.97 -46.93 -9.98
C MET A 29 -33.73 -47.74 -11.03
N SER A 30 -33.36 -49.01 -11.16
CA SER A 30 -34.06 -49.95 -12.03
C SER A 30 -34.56 -51.15 -11.23
N LEU A 31 -35.86 -51.41 -11.32
CA LEU A 31 -36.49 -52.56 -10.67
C LEU A 31 -37.61 -53.10 -11.56
N LEU A 32 -37.54 -54.39 -11.94
CA LEU A 32 -38.61 -55.08 -12.69
C LEU A 32 -39.06 -54.36 -13.98
N GLY A 33 -38.12 -53.74 -14.71
CA GLY A 33 -38.43 -52.98 -15.94
C GLY A 33 -38.93 -51.55 -15.70
N ILE A 34 -38.98 -51.11 -14.44
CA ILE A 34 -39.22 -49.72 -14.06
C ILE A 34 -37.88 -49.02 -13.91
N HIS A 35 -37.63 -47.99 -14.72
CA HIS A 35 -36.44 -47.15 -14.64
C HIS A 35 -36.83 -45.75 -14.18
N ALA A 36 -36.42 -45.36 -12.97
CA ALA A 36 -36.57 -44.00 -12.46
C ALA A 36 -35.22 -43.30 -12.45
N PHE A 37 -35.12 -42.11 -13.04
CA PHE A 37 -33.88 -41.33 -13.09
C PHE A 37 -34.13 -39.82 -12.99
N ASN A 38 -33.09 -39.07 -12.64
CA ASN A 38 -33.14 -37.61 -12.55
C ASN A 38 -34.19 -37.10 -11.53
N LEU A 39 -34.11 -37.60 -10.29
CA LEU A 39 -34.95 -37.13 -9.20
C LEU A 39 -34.55 -35.69 -8.82
N THR A 40 -35.52 -34.78 -8.84
CA THR A 40 -35.36 -33.37 -8.49
C THR A 40 -36.45 -32.96 -7.51
N CYS A 41 -36.09 -32.44 -6.35
CA CYS A 41 -37.03 -31.96 -5.34
C CYS A 41 -37.19 -30.45 -5.50
N PHE A 42 -38.31 -30.02 -6.06
CA PHE A 42 -38.51 -28.63 -6.47
C PHE A 42 -39.06 -27.74 -5.35
N ASP A 43 -39.64 -28.32 -4.31
CA ASP A 43 -40.15 -27.62 -3.13
C ASP A 43 -39.92 -28.48 -1.88
N VAL A 44 -39.00 -28.06 -1.02
CA VAL A 44 -38.62 -28.75 0.22
C VAL A 44 -38.80 -27.78 1.37
N GLN A 45 -39.91 -27.88 2.08
CA GLN A 45 -40.23 -27.05 3.24
C GLN A 45 -40.16 -27.90 4.52
N LEU A 46 -39.16 -27.69 5.37
CA LEU A 46 -39.04 -28.37 6.68
C LEU A 46 -39.04 -27.33 7.80
N ASN A 47 -39.87 -27.52 8.81
CA ASN A 47 -40.01 -26.60 9.94
C ASN A 47 -39.45 -27.22 11.24
N GLY A 48 -38.74 -26.40 12.01
CA GLY A 48 -38.11 -26.79 13.27
C GLY A 48 -37.04 -27.86 13.11
N LEU A 49 -36.15 -27.69 12.13
CA LEU A 49 -35.03 -28.62 11.92
C LEU A 49 -33.89 -28.27 12.90
N GLY A 50 -33.51 -29.24 13.73
CA GLY A 50 -32.46 -29.12 14.72
C GLY A 50 -31.48 -30.26 14.60
N ALA A 51 -30.18 -29.96 14.58
CA ALA A 51 -29.10 -30.92 14.65
C ALA A 51 -28.07 -30.44 15.68
N SER A 52 -27.58 -31.35 16.53
CA SER A 52 -26.50 -31.03 17.46
C SER A 52 -25.52 -32.18 17.54
N TRP A 53 -24.25 -31.87 17.36
CA TRP A 53 -23.11 -32.77 17.48
C TRP A 53 -22.37 -32.43 18.76
N LEU A 54 -22.64 -33.21 19.81
CA LEU A 54 -21.92 -33.21 21.08
C LEU A 54 -20.92 -34.38 21.09
N PRO A 55 -19.87 -34.37 21.92
CA PRO A 55 -18.79 -35.36 21.83
C PRO A 55 -19.28 -36.80 22.00
N THR A 56 -20.31 -37.00 22.83
CA THR A 56 -20.90 -38.31 23.15
C THR A 56 -22.23 -38.58 22.46
N THR A 57 -22.91 -37.55 21.94
CA THR A 57 -24.25 -37.69 21.35
C THR A 57 -24.37 -36.83 20.10
N SER A 58 -24.89 -37.40 19.02
CA SER A 58 -25.33 -36.62 17.85
C SER A 58 -26.85 -36.71 17.78
N TYR A 59 -27.50 -35.57 17.62
CA TYR A 59 -28.94 -35.43 17.50
C TYR A 59 -29.24 -34.80 16.15
N ALA A 60 -30.26 -35.30 15.47
CA ALA A 60 -30.86 -34.67 14.30
C ALA A 60 -32.36 -34.90 14.36
N GLY A 61 -33.17 -33.85 14.21
CA GLY A 61 -34.61 -33.93 14.34
C GLY A 61 -35.34 -32.80 13.65
N ILE A 62 -36.63 -33.02 13.47
CA ILE A 62 -37.60 -32.08 12.90
C ILE A 62 -38.74 -32.00 13.92
N SER A 63 -38.98 -30.84 14.51
CA SER A 63 -39.97 -30.68 15.59
C SER A 63 -41.39 -30.40 15.07
N GLU A 64 -41.52 -29.62 14.00
CA GLU A 64 -42.82 -29.14 13.50
C GLU A 64 -43.32 -29.86 12.25
N GLY A 65 -42.43 -30.56 11.54
CA GLY A 65 -42.74 -31.28 10.31
C GLY A 65 -42.52 -30.44 9.05
N GLY A 66 -43.05 -30.87 7.91
CA GLY A 66 -42.80 -30.24 6.62
C GLY A 66 -43.35 -31.00 5.42
N THR A 67 -43.16 -30.44 4.23
CA THR A 67 -43.54 -31.03 2.94
C THR A 67 -42.36 -31.07 1.99
N VAL A 68 -42.23 -32.17 1.24
CA VAL A 68 -41.16 -32.39 0.26
C VAL A 68 -41.80 -32.85 -1.05
N SER A 69 -41.78 -31.98 -2.05
CA SER A 69 -42.33 -32.23 -3.38
C SER A 69 -41.20 -32.49 -4.36
N CYS A 70 -41.17 -33.70 -4.92
CA CYS A 70 -40.14 -34.13 -5.86
C CYS A 70 -40.75 -34.64 -7.16
N ARG A 71 -39.94 -34.60 -8.22
CA ARG A 71 -40.27 -35.20 -9.51
C ARG A 71 -39.12 -36.07 -10.02
N THR A 72 -39.43 -37.18 -10.65
CA THR A 72 -38.45 -38.07 -11.29
C THR A 72 -38.93 -38.46 -12.68
N ASN A 73 -38.00 -38.62 -13.62
CA ASN A 73 -38.33 -39.23 -14.91
C ASN A 73 -38.52 -40.73 -14.70
N LEU A 74 -39.53 -41.29 -15.35
CA LEU A 74 -39.92 -42.70 -15.22
C LEU A 74 -40.14 -43.32 -16.59
N THR A 75 -39.48 -44.46 -16.84
CA THR A 75 -39.70 -45.29 -18.04
C THR A 75 -40.10 -46.71 -17.64
N VAL A 76 -41.26 -47.18 -18.12
CA VAL A 76 -41.88 -48.47 -17.76
C VAL A 76 -42.73 -49.02 -18.90
N PHE A 77 -42.48 -50.24 -19.41
CA PHE A 77 -43.36 -50.92 -20.39
C PHE A 77 -43.87 -50.04 -21.55
N GLY A 78 -43.01 -49.16 -22.10
CA GLY A 78 -43.36 -48.22 -23.17
C GLY A 78 -43.94 -46.87 -22.72
N TYR A 79 -44.26 -46.71 -21.43
CA TYR A 79 -44.52 -45.42 -20.80
C TYR A 79 -43.21 -44.67 -20.59
N SER A 80 -43.18 -43.39 -20.95
CA SER A 80 -42.11 -42.44 -20.64
C SER A 80 -42.77 -41.15 -20.18
N GLY A 81 -42.55 -40.78 -18.92
CA GLY A 81 -43.16 -39.58 -18.34
C GLY A 81 -42.47 -39.15 -17.06
N VAL A 82 -43.05 -38.16 -16.39
CA VAL A 82 -42.56 -37.63 -15.12
C VAL A 82 -43.49 -38.09 -14.01
N VAL A 83 -42.94 -38.54 -12.88
CA VAL A 83 -43.70 -38.86 -11.67
C VAL A 83 -43.41 -37.81 -10.63
N TYR A 84 -44.48 -37.25 -10.06
CA TYR A 84 -44.44 -36.32 -8.94
C TYR A 84 -44.78 -37.04 -7.65
N ALA A 85 -44.05 -36.70 -6.58
CA ALA A 85 -44.16 -37.27 -5.25
C ALA A 85 -44.16 -36.15 -4.22
N ASP A 86 -45.31 -35.94 -3.57
CA ASP A 86 -45.46 -35.00 -2.47
C ASP A 86 -45.43 -35.79 -1.16
N LEU A 87 -44.41 -35.57 -0.33
CA LEU A 87 -44.19 -36.25 0.93
C LEU A 87 -44.46 -35.28 2.09
N ALA A 88 -45.26 -35.70 3.07
CA ALA A 88 -45.38 -35.00 4.35
C ALA A 88 -44.43 -35.65 5.36
N VAL A 89 -43.57 -34.84 5.95
CA VAL A 89 -42.66 -35.23 7.02
C VAL A 89 -43.23 -34.70 8.33
N ASN A 90 -43.61 -35.59 9.25
CA ASN A 90 -44.04 -35.23 10.58
C ASN A 90 -42.85 -35.18 11.54
N GLN A 91 -43.11 -34.83 12.80
CA GLN A 91 -42.10 -34.82 13.86
C GLN A 91 -41.27 -36.11 13.86
N SER A 92 -39.97 -35.94 13.70
CA SER A 92 -39.00 -37.02 13.52
C SER A 92 -37.73 -36.72 14.32
N GLU A 93 -37.10 -37.74 14.86
CA GLU A 93 -35.87 -37.61 15.65
C GLU A 93 -34.96 -38.81 15.45
N VAL A 94 -33.65 -38.54 15.35
CA VAL A 94 -32.58 -39.51 15.24
C VAL A 94 -31.50 -39.13 16.25
N VAL A 95 -31.17 -40.07 17.13
CA VAL A 95 -30.17 -39.91 18.19
C VAL A 95 -29.12 -41.01 18.04
N LEU A 96 -27.88 -40.57 17.80
CA LEU A 96 -26.71 -41.44 17.72
C LEU A 96 -25.86 -41.22 18.97
N ARG A 97 -25.69 -42.28 19.77
CA ARG A 97 -24.79 -42.26 20.92
C ARG A 97 -23.42 -42.77 20.50
N ARG A 98 -22.36 -42.06 20.86
CA ARG A 98 -20.98 -42.34 20.46
C ARG A 98 -20.13 -42.70 21.68
N THR A 99 -19.21 -43.64 21.52
CA THR A 99 -18.24 -44.01 22.56
C THR A 99 -16.87 -43.42 22.23
N VAL A 100 -16.28 -42.72 23.21
CA VAL A 100 -14.94 -42.13 23.09
C VAL A 100 -13.90 -43.17 23.53
N GLU A 101 -12.81 -43.31 22.76
CA GLU A 101 -11.78 -44.34 22.94
C GLU A 101 -11.08 -44.30 24.31
N ASP A 102 -10.85 -43.10 24.86
CA ASP A 102 -10.33 -42.91 26.21
C ASP A 102 -11.02 -41.69 26.86
N PRO A 103 -12.07 -41.90 27.68
CA PRO A 103 -12.81 -40.80 28.31
C PRO A 103 -12.00 -40.02 29.35
N GLY A 104 -10.83 -40.54 29.78
CA GLY A 104 -9.92 -39.88 30.70
C GLY A 104 -8.84 -39.04 30.01
N SER A 105 -8.57 -39.29 28.73
CA SER A 105 -7.61 -38.52 27.95
C SER A 105 -8.19 -37.17 27.55
N THR A 106 -7.43 -36.12 27.81
CA THR A 106 -7.76 -34.75 27.38
C THR A 106 -7.55 -34.55 25.87
N VAL A 107 -7.06 -35.56 25.14
CA VAL A 107 -6.57 -35.41 23.77
C VAL A 107 -7.38 -36.21 22.74
N SER A 108 -8.13 -37.23 23.13
CA SER A 108 -8.87 -38.10 22.21
C SER A 108 -10.35 -37.72 22.10
N CYS A 109 -10.73 -37.14 20.96
CA CYS A 109 -12.12 -37.01 20.51
C CYS A 109 -12.56 -38.16 19.61
N ILE A 110 -11.77 -39.25 19.61
CA ILE A 110 -11.91 -40.38 18.70
C ILE A 110 -13.14 -41.18 19.10
N THR A 111 -14.07 -41.32 18.15
CA THR A 111 -15.21 -42.22 18.29
C THR A 111 -14.84 -43.60 17.73
N ASN A 112 -14.83 -44.61 18.60
CA ASN A 112 -14.52 -46.00 18.22
C ASN A 112 -15.79 -46.79 17.87
N ALA A 113 -16.91 -46.47 18.50
CA ALA A 113 -18.21 -47.02 18.15
C ALA A 113 -19.29 -45.96 18.23
N SER A 114 -20.37 -46.22 17.51
CA SER A 114 -21.61 -45.47 17.62
C SER A 114 -22.77 -46.47 17.66
N VAL A 115 -23.84 -46.12 18.36
CA VAL A 115 -25.06 -46.90 18.51
C VAL A 115 -26.24 -45.99 18.23
N ILE A 116 -27.18 -46.46 17.42
CA ILE A 116 -28.44 -45.77 17.19
C ILE A 116 -29.29 -45.94 18.46
N GLU A 117 -29.40 -44.88 19.27
CA GLU A 117 -30.16 -44.91 20.52
C GLU A 117 -31.65 -44.76 20.25
N LYS A 118 -32.00 -43.88 19.31
CA LYS A 118 -33.38 -43.63 18.90
C LYS A 118 -33.42 -43.28 17.42
N CYS A 119 -34.30 -43.90 16.65
CA CYS A 119 -34.58 -43.51 15.28
C CYS A 119 -36.08 -43.60 15.03
N GLN A 120 -36.74 -42.44 14.96
CA GLN A 120 -38.17 -42.33 14.74
C GLN A 120 -38.39 -41.32 13.61
N VAL A 121 -38.70 -41.83 12.42
CA VAL A 121 -38.94 -41.01 11.22
C VAL A 121 -40.37 -41.21 10.77
N ARG A 122 -41.21 -40.18 10.92
CA ARG A 122 -42.61 -40.23 10.53
C ARG A 122 -42.79 -39.47 9.24
N ALA A 123 -42.70 -40.15 8.11
CA ALA A 123 -42.94 -39.55 6.80
C ALA A 123 -43.95 -40.37 6.01
N SER A 124 -44.81 -39.69 5.25
CA SER A 124 -45.90 -40.31 4.49
C SER A 124 -46.03 -39.63 3.12
N ALA A 125 -46.23 -40.41 2.07
CA ALA A 125 -46.54 -39.87 0.75
C ALA A 125 -48.00 -39.34 0.75
N VAL A 126 -48.17 -38.03 0.52
CA VAL A 126 -49.48 -37.37 0.43
C VAL A 126 -50.08 -37.62 -0.95
N LYS A 127 -49.30 -37.35 -2.00
CA LYS A 127 -49.74 -37.43 -3.39
C LYS A 127 -48.63 -38.05 -4.26
N LEU A 128 -49.02 -38.98 -5.12
CA LEU A 128 -48.16 -39.59 -6.14
C LEU A 128 -48.95 -39.61 -7.45
N TYR A 129 -48.45 -38.98 -8.50
CA TYR A 129 -49.12 -38.94 -9.80
C TYR A 129 -48.11 -38.87 -10.95
N ALA A 130 -48.53 -39.31 -12.13
CA ALA A 130 -47.70 -39.35 -13.32
C ALA A 130 -48.21 -38.39 -14.40
N GLU A 131 -47.29 -37.81 -15.18
CA GLU A 131 -47.57 -36.92 -16.30
C GLU A 131 -46.84 -37.44 -17.56
N PRO A 132 -47.56 -37.84 -18.64
CA PRO A 132 -49.02 -37.85 -18.78
C PRO A 132 -49.71 -38.94 -17.92
N PRO A 133 -50.97 -38.76 -17.51
CA PRO A 133 -51.67 -39.75 -16.69
C PRO A 133 -51.88 -41.07 -17.45
N SER A 134 -51.73 -42.19 -16.75
CA SER A 134 -51.91 -43.55 -17.28
C SER A 134 -52.53 -44.43 -16.20
N SER A 135 -53.62 -45.11 -16.52
CA SER A 135 -54.36 -45.95 -15.55
C SER A 135 -53.51 -47.07 -14.97
N LEU A 136 -52.63 -47.67 -15.77
CA LEU A 136 -51.70 -48.70 -15.32
C LEU A 136 -50.65 -48.12 -14.36
N ILE A 137 -50.12 -46.93 -14.65
CA ILE A 137 -49.12 -46.28 -13.80
C ILE A 137 -49.76 -45.78 -12.50
N GLU A 138 -50.98 -45.24 -12.54
CA GLU A 138 -51.72 -44.81 -11.34
C GLU A 138 -51.99 -45.96 -10.38
N ALA A 139 -52.34 -47.15 -10.91
CA ALA A 139 -52.49 -48.35 -10.08
C ALA A 139 -51.16 -48.73 -9.38
N ILE A 140 -50.04 -48.67 -10.10
CA ILE A 140 -48.70 -48.92 -9.55
C ILE A 140 -48.34 -47.85 -8.50
N LEU A 141 -48.59 -46.56 -8.78
CA LEU A 141 -48.30 -45.47 -7.87
C LEU A 141 -49.13 -45.53 -6.58
N THR A 142 -50.36 -46.05 -6.67
CA THR A 142 -51.21 -46.26 -5.49
C THR A 142 -50.63 -47.35 -4.58
N GLN A 143 -50.19 -48.47 -5.14
CA GLN A 143 -49.49 -49.51 -4.37
C GLN A 143 -48.15 -49.00 -3.82
N LEU A 144 -47.42 -48.22 -4.61
CA LEU A 144 -46.16 -47.61 -4.19
C LEU A 144 -46.38 -46.62 -3.04
N LYS A 145 -47.49 -45.87 -3.02
CA LYS A 145 -47.86 -44.96 -1.93
C LYS A 145 -47.97 -45.71 -0.59
N GLU A 146 -48.70 -46.83 -0.58
CA GLU A 146 -48.83 -47.68 0.61
C GLU A 146 -47.49 -48.30 1.01
N TYR A 147 -46.70 -48.76 0.03
CA TYR A 147 -45.37 -49.31 0.27
C TYR A 147 -44.43 -48.27 0.90
N ILE A 148 -44.38 -47.05 0.37
CA ILE A 148 -43.60 -45.94 0.92
C ILE A 148 -44.07 -45.65 2.35
N HIS A 149 -45.39 -45.55 2.58
CA HIS A 149 -45.92 -45.29 3.92
C HIS A 149 -45.48 -46.35 4.95
N LEU A 150 -45.44 -47.64 4.57
CA LEU A 150 -45.07 -48.73 5.47
C LEU A 150 -43.56 -48.87 5.67
N HIS A 151 -42.76 -48.63 4.62
CA HIS A 151 -41.33 -48.95 4.64
C HIS A 151 -40.40 -47.75 4.70
N LEU A 152 -40.89 -46.51 4.55
CA LEU A 152 -40.02 -45.32 4.54
C LEU A 152 -39.28 -45.11 5.87
N SER A 153 -39.97 -45.20 7.00
CA SER A 153 -39.33 -45.12 8.33
C SER A 153 -38.26 -46.20 8.49
N ASP A 154 -38.59 -47.42 8.10
CA ASP A 154 -37.69 -48.57 8.17
C ASP A 154 -36.49 -48.40 7.25
N TYR A 155 -36.68 -47.88 6.05
CA TYR A 155 -35.60 -47.61 5.10
C TYR A 155 -34.67 -46.52 5.64
N VAL A 156 -35.21 -45.41 6.15
CA VAL A 156 -34.38 -44.34 6.72
C VAL A 156 -33.59 -44.88 7.91
N CYS A 157 -34.23 -45.58 8.84
CA CYS A 157 -33.58 -46.06 10.05
C CYS A 157 -32.65 -47.28 9.85
N LYS A 158 -32.95 -48.19 8.91
CA LYS A 158 -32.17 -49.41 8.68
C LYS A 158 -31.14 -49.28 7.55
N VAL A 159 -31.28 -48.29 6.66
CA VAL A 159 -30.39 -48.10 5.51
C VAL A 159 -29.68 -46.75 5.56
N MET A 160 -30.42 -45.64 5.65
CA MET A 160 -29.78 -44.30 5.58
C MET A 160 -28.99 -43.96 6.84
N VAL A 161 -29.58 -44.12 8.02
CA VAL A 161 -28.91 -43.78 9.30
C VAL A 161 -27.65 -44.63 9.50
N PRO A 162 -27.64 -45.96 9.26
CA PRO A 162 -26.41 -46.75 9.34
C PRO A 162 -25.35 -46.35 8.31
N ARG A 163 -25.73 -45.84 7.13
CA ARG A 163 -24.78 -45.33 6.14
C ARG A 163 -24.11 -44.04 6.60
N ILE A 164 -24.88 -43.11 7.19
CA ILE A 164 -24.33 -41.90 7.81
C ILE A 164 -23.42 -42.28 8.99
N GLN A 165 -23.87 -43.26 9.80
CA GLN A 165 -23.11 -43.80 10.90
C GLN A 165 -21.77 -44.40 10.44
N SER A 166 -21.76 -45.16 9.34
CA SER A 166 -20.51 -45.73 8.80
C SER A 166 -19.59 -44.67 8.22
N SER A 167 -20.12 -43.60 7.62
CA SER A 167 -19.34 -42.44 7.18
C SER A 167 -18.63 -41.75 8.37
N ILE A 168 -19.36 -41.52 9.47
CA ILE A 168 -18.79 -40.95 10.71
C ILE A 168 -17.65 -41.82 11.28
N LEU A 169 -17.78 -43.15 11.20
CA LEU A 169 -16.78 -44.09 11.72
C LEU A 169 -15.63 -44.38 10.75
N ASN A 170 -15.82 -44.15 9.45
CA ASN A 170 -14.85 -44.48 8.43
C ASN A 170 -13.66 -43.51 8.53
N ARG A 171 -12.47 -44.02 8.86
CA ARG A 171 -11.27 -43.19 9.01
C ARG A 171 -10.46 -43.03 7.74
N THR A 172 -10.74 -43.83 6.71
CA THR A 172 -9.96 -43.82 5.48
C THR A 172 -10.58 -42.83 4.50
N TYR A 173 -9.91 -41.70 4.31
CA TYR A 173 -10.15 -40.84 3.16
C TYR A 173 -9.07 -41.13 2.12
N PRO A 174 -9.42 -41.65 0.94
CA PRO A 174 -8.45 -41.84 -0.12
C PRO A 174 -7.94 -40.46 -0.56
N TYR A 175 -6.62 -40.27 -0.52
CA TYR A 175 -6.01 -39.12 -1.19
C TYR A 175 -6.17 -39.30 -2.69
N THR A 176 -6.67 -38.28 -3.39
CA THR A 176 -6.48 -38.25 -4.85
C THR A 176 -4.97 -38.13 -5.09
N PRO A 177 -4.36 -39.05 -5.85
CA PRO A 177 -2.95 -38.92 -6.20
C PRO A 177 -2.75 -37.63 -7.00
N GLU A 178 -1.52 -37.10 -7.00
CA GLU A 178 -1.18 -35.98 -7.88
C GLU A 178 -1.48 -36.37 -9.33
N ARG A 179 -2.06 -35.43 -10.09
CA ARG A 179 -2.37 -35.64 -11.50
C ARG A 179 -1.07 -35.99 -12.24
N GLY A 180 -1.05 -37.14 -12.90
CA GLY A 180 0.09 -37.55 -13.73
C GLY A 180 0.21 -36.65 -14.96
N ASP A 181 1.39 -36.63 -15.58
CA ASP A 181 1.64 -35.90 -16.81
C ASP A 181 0.78 -36.48 -17.96
N ILE A 182 -0.27 -35.75 -18.39
CA ILE A 182 -1.23 -36.17 -19.44
C ILE A 182 -0.62 -35.93 -20.84
N GLY A 183 0.68 -36.16 -21.01
CA GLY A 183 1.39 -35.91 -22.27
C GLY A 183 1.42 -34.44 -22.68
N ARG A 184 1.30 -33.51 -21.72
CA ARG A 184 1.38 -32.07 -21.95
C ARG A 184 2.55 -31.54 -21.12
N PRO A 185 3.41 -30.66 -21.66
CA PRO A 185 4.48 -30.07 -20.86
C PRO A 185 3.87 -29.32 -19.67
N LEU A 186 4.26 -29.72 -18.47
CA LEU A 186 3.83 -29.13 -17.20
C LEU A 186 5.05 -28.49 -16.54
N VAL A 187 4.96 -27.20 -16.27
CA VAL A 187 5.98 -26.47 -15.51
C VAL A 187 5.70 -26.65 -14.03
N PRO A 188 6.69 -27.03 -13.22
CA PRO A 188 6.46 -27.17 -11.78
C PRO A 188 6.11 -25.83 -11.13
N ILE A 189 5.28 -25.85 -10.09
CA ILE A 189 4.84 -24.63 -9.36
C ILE A 189 6.05 -23.82 -8.85
N TYR A 190 7.06 -24.49 -8.29
CA TYR A 190 8.29 -23.84 -7.83
C TYR A 190 9.15 -23.23 -8.96
N GLY A 191 8.88 -23.61 -10.22
CA GLY A 191 9.51 -23.02 -11.40
C GLY A 191 8.87 -21.70 -11.83
N SER A 192 7.74 -21.30 -11.22
CA SER A 192 7.05 -20.04 -11.49
C SER A 192 7.29 -19.03 -10.36
N PRO A 193 8.04 -17.94 -10.60
CA PRO A 193 8.24 -16.88 -9.59
C PRO A 193 6.93 -16.26 -9.10
N LEU A 194 5.92 -16.18 -9.97
CA LEU A 194 4.60 -15.68 -9.63
C LEU A 194 3.86 -16.61 -8.67
N LEU A 195 3.85 -17.91 -8.94
CA LEU A 195 3.21 -18.87 -8.02
C LEU A 195 3.99 -18.98 -6.71
N LEU A 196 5.31 -18.92 -6.75
CA LEU A 196 6.14 -18.91 -5.54
C LEU A 196 5.88 -17.66 -4.68
N ALA A 197 5.78 -16.49 -5.32
CA ALA A 197 5.36 -15.26 -4.65
C ALA A 197 3.97 -15.40 -4.01
N PHE A 198 3.04 -16.06 -4.71
CA PHE A 198 1.70 -16.33 -4.19
C PHE A 198 1.72 -17.31 -3.00
N VAL A 199 2.53 -18.38 -3.05
CA VAL A 199 2.77 -19.28 -1.91
C VAL A 199 3.30 -18.51 -0.70
N ASN A 200 4.32 -17.66 -0.91
CA ASN A 200 4.94 -16.86 0.15
C ASN A 200 3.95 -15.85 0.74
N PHE A 201 3.14 -15.21 -0.11
CA PHE A 201 2.06 -14.34 0.30
C PHE A 201 1.06 -15.09 1.19
N LEU A 202 0.54 -16.24 0.74
CA LEU A 202 -0.40 -17.03 1.53
C LEU A 202 0.21 -17.47 2.87
N ASN A 203 1.47 -17.91 2.89
CA ASN A 203 2.16 -18.29 4.14
C ASN A 203 2.28 -17.15 5.17
N ARG A 204 2.29 -15.90 4.71
CA ARG A 204 2.37 -14.71 5.58
C ARG A 204 0.99 -14.13 5.92
N LEU A 205 -0.01 -14.51 5.16
CA LEU A 205 -1.38 -14.03 5.29
C LEU A 205 -1.96 -14.36 6.66
N LYS A 206 -2.47 -13.33 7.34
CA LYS A 206 -3.18 -13.44 8.61
C LYS A 206 -4.49 -12.67 8.51
N ILE A 207 -5.61 -13.38 8.53
CA ILE A 207 -6.95 -12.78 8.47
C ILE A 207 -7.63 -13.06 9.81
N GLY A 208 -7.67 -12.06 10.68
CA GLY A 208 -8.12 -12.22 12.06
C GLY A 208 -7.34 -13.32 12.79
N HIS A 209 -8.02 -14.39 13.18
CA HIS A 209 -7.45 -15.56 13.85
C HIS A 209 -7.07 -16.71 12.89
N PHE A 210 -7.33 -16.54 11.59
CA PHE A 210 -6.93 -17.50 10.57
C PHE A 210 -5.49 -17.27 10.14
N ARG A 211 -4.73 -18.36 10.08
CA ARG A 211 -3.40 -18.44 9.50
C ARG A 211 -3.40 -19.48 8.41
N PHE A 212 -2.53 -19.28 7.42
CA PHE A 212 -2.41 -20.17 6.28
C PHE A 212 -0.99 -20.74 6.26
N ALA A 213 -0.90 -22.03 6.01
CA ALA A 213 0.36 -22.72 5.74
C ALA A 213 0.21 -23.41 4.38
N VAL A 214 1.07 -23.03 3.45
CA VAL A 214 1.02 -23.45 2.06
C VAL A 214 2.31 -24.16 1.72
N ASN A 215 2.17 -25.39 1.26
CA ASN A 215 3.28 -26.19 0.74
C ASN A 215 3.06 -26.44 -0.75
N ALA A 216 4.09 -26.24 -1.56
CA ALA A 216 4.02 -26.45 -3.01
C ALA A 216 4.83 -27.69 -3.41
N SER A 217 4.19 -28.60 -4.14
CA SER A 217 4.84 -29.71 -4.84
C SER A 217 5.01 -29.38 -6.34
N GLN A 218 5.24 -30.39 -7.19
CA GLN A 218 5.41 -30.16 -8.63
C GLN A 218 4.15 -29.53 -9.26
N GLN A 219 2.95 -30.05 -8.98
CA GLN A 219 1.71 -29.58 -9.63
C GLN A 219 0.59 -29.27 -8.63
N ARG A 220 0.85 -29.46 -7.34
CA ARG A 220 -0.13 -29.34 -6.28
C ARG A 220 0.34 -28.35 -5.22
N MET A 221 -0.57 -27.49 -4.79
CA MET A 221 -0.37 -26.60 -3.64
C MET A 221 -1.27 -27.08 -2.51
N SER A 222 -0.70 -27.60 -1.44
CA SER A 222 -1.47 -27.98 -0.24
C SER A 222 -1.61 -26.76 0.67
N VAL A 223 -2.84 -26.28 0.84
CA VAL A 223 -3.18 -25.13 1.68
C VAL A 223 -3.82 -25.66 2.95
N VAL A 224 -3.19 -25.36 4.09
CA VAL A 224 -3.71 -25.64 5.42
C VAL A 224 -4.07 -24.29 6.06
N MET A 225 -5.37 -24.02 6.16
CA MET A 225 -5.90 -22.93 6.96
C MET A 225 -6.10 -23.43 8.39
N TYR A 226 -5.61 -22.71 9.38
CA TYR A 226 -5.86 -23.01 10.77
C TYR A 226 -6.32 -21.79 11.54
N HIS A 227 -7.33 -21.99 12.37
CA HIS A 227 -7.90 -20.97 13.23
C HIS A 227 -7.38 -21.16 14.66
N SER A 228 -6.78 -20.15 15.30
CA SER A 228 -6.32 -20.28 16.71
C SER A 228 -7.52 -20.57 17.64
N GLY A 229 -7.40 -21.52 18.58
CA GLY A 229 -8.51 -22.01 19.44
C GLY A 229 -9.16 -20.94 20.36
N ASP A 230 -10.11 -21.40 21.19
CA ASP A 230 -10.97 -20.58 22.08
C ASP A 230 -11.95 -19.66 21.36
N THR A 231 -12.58 -20.17 20.30
CA THR A 231 -13.60 -19.41 19.57
C THR A 231 -14.96 -20.08 19.60
N HIS A 232 -15.93 -19.30 20.05
CA HIS A 232 -17.35 -19.54 19.87
C HIS A 232 -17.77 -18.81 18.61
N PHE A 233 -17.98 -19.56 17.53
CA PHE A 233 -18.59 -19.01 16.33
C PHE A 233 -20.10 -19.23 16.43
N GLY A 234 -20.85 -18.14 16.62
CA GLY A 234 -22.31 -18.16 16.64
C GLY A 234 -22.86 -17.32 15.49
N TYR A 235 -23.74 -17.89 14.67
CA TYR A 235 -24.53 -17.17 13.69
C TYR A 235 -26.01 -17.29 14.05
N VAL A 236 -26.73 -16.17 14.04
CA VAL A 236 -28.18 -16.12 14.18
C VAL A 236 -28.72 -15.21 13.07
N GLY A 237 -29.42 -15.79 12.11
CA GLY A 237 -29.98 -15.02 10.99
C GLY A 237 -30.60 -15.88 9.92
N ASP A 238 -31.13 -15.24 8.89
CA ASP A 238 -31.72 -15.90 7.73
C ASP A 238 -30.63 -16.12 6.66
N VAL A 239 -30.66 -17.23 5.94
CA VAL A 239 -29.78 -17.50 4.80
C VAL A 239 -30.62 -17.47 3.54
N VAL A 240 -30.34 -16.55 2.63
CA VAL A 240 -31.14 -16.34 1.41
C VAL A 240 -30.27 -16.53 0.18
N PRO A 241 -30.85 -16.79 -1.01
CA PRO A 241 -30.06 -16.86 -2.21
C PRO A 241 -29.65 -15.45 -2.65
N SER A 242 -28.48 -15.32 -3.28
CA SER A 242 -28.10 -14.06 -3.91
C SER A 242 -29.13 -13.64 -4.97
N PRO A 243 -29.42 -12.35 -5.14
CA PRO A 243 -30.28 -11.86 -6.22
C PRO A 243 -29.88 -12.44 -7.59
N SER A 244 -30.87 -12.90 -8.36
CA SER A 244 -30.63 -13.45 -9.70
C SER A 244 -29.97 -12.41 -10.60
N GLY A 245 -28.78 -12.71 -11.13
CA GLY A 245 -28.04 -11.84 -12.03
C GLY A 245 -27.02 -10.91 -11.37
N GLU A 246 -26.89 -10.94 -10.03
CA GLU A 246 -25.76 -10.30 -9.37
C GLU A 246 -24.46 -11.06 -9.72
N PRO A 247 -23.40 -10.39 -10.20
CA PRO A 247 -22.12 -11.04 -10.45
C PRO A 247 -21.49 -11.51 -9.13
N ALA A 248 -20.89 -12.70 -9.14
CA ALA A 248 -20.23 -13.29 -7.97
C ALA A 248 -19.21 -12.35 -7.28
N SER A 249 -18.60 -11.43 -8.03
CA SER A 249 -17.67 -10.43 -7.49
C SER A 249 -18.35 -9.40 -6.58
N LEU A 250 -19.55 -8.93 -6.89
CA LEU A 250 -20.26 -7.95 -6.05
C LEU A 250 -20.76 -8.61 -4.76
N TRP A 251 -21.27 -9.84 -4.88
CA TRP A 251 -21.64 -10.64 -3.73
C TRP A 251 -20.46 -10.85 -2.77
N LEU A 252 -19.30 -11.22 -3.32
CA LEU A 252 -18.09 -11.43 -2.52
C LEU A 252 -17.62 -10.13 -1.84
N GLU A 253 -17.68 -8.98 -2.53
CA GLU A 253 -17.37 -7.68 -1.95
C GLU A 253 -18.30 -7.35 -0.77
N GLY A 254 -19.60 -7.64 -0.88
CA GLY A 254 -20.54 -7.47 0.23
C GLY A 254 -20.21 -8.34 1.45
N LEU A 255 -19.78 -9.58 1.22
CA LEU A 255 -19.36 -10.50 2.28
C LEU A 255 -18.06 -10.04 2.96
N VAL A 256 -17.11 -9.55 2.18
CA VAL A 256 -15.87 -8.93 2.69
C VAL A 256 -16.18 -7.72 3.55
N ASP A 257 -17.05 -6.82 3.08
CA ASP A 257 -17.47 -5.63 3.82
C ASP A 257 -18.13 -5.98 5.16
N ALA A 258 -18.96 -7.02 5.17
CA ALA A 258 -19.61 -7.52 6.36
C ALA A 258 -18.60 -8.11 7.36
N TYR A 259 -17.66 -8.93 6.86
CA TYR A 259 -16.56 -9.50 7.66
C TYR A 259 -15.70 -8.42 8.31
N VAL A 260 -15.26 -7.42 7.54
CA VAL A 260 -14.43 -6.31 8.02
C VAL A 260 -15.14 -5.48 9.10
N LYS A 261 -16.46 -5.28 8.95
CA LYS A 261 -17.28 -4.60 9.98
C LYS A 261 -17.52 -5.44 11.23
N GLY A 262 -17.13 -6.72 11.22
CA GLY A 262 -17.41 -7.66 12.31
C GLY A 262 -18.90 -7.97 12.45
N VAL A 263 -19.71 -7.73 11.41
CA VAL A 263 -21.16 -7.96 11.41
C VAL A 263 -21.46 -8.91 10.27
N LEU A 264 -21.82 -10.16 10.57
CA LEU A 264 -22.34 -11.05 9.53
C LEU A 264 -23.64 -10.48 8.97
N PRO A 265 -23.83 -10.49 7.64
CA PRO A 265 -25.05 -9.98 7.04
C PRO A 265 -26.23 -10.85 7.47
N ASN A 266 -27.35 -10.20 7.78
CA ASN A 266 -28.62 -10.86 8.07
C ASN A 266 -29.70 -10.19 7.20
N PRO A 267 -30.18 -10.85 6.14
CA PRO A 267 -29.88 -12.24 5.77
C PRO A 267 -28.48 -12.46 5.18
N LEU A 268 -27.88 -13.63 5.45
CA LEU A 268 -26.65 -14.11 4.81
C LEU A 268 -26.98 -14.61 3.40
N GLN A 269 -26.52 -13.88 2.40
CA GLN A 269 -26.71 -14.27 1.02
C GLN A 269 -25.68 -15.32 0.62
N ILE A 270 -26.12 -16.44 0.03
CA ILE A 270 -25.24 -17.46 -0.54
C ILE A 270 -25.45 -17.49 -2.05
N TYR A 271 -24.34 -17.35 -2.80
CA TYR A 271 -24.36 -17.36 -4.25
C TYR A 271 -24.87 -18.71 -4.80
N ASP A 272 -25.82 -18.66 -5.74
CA ASP A 272 -26.49 -19.84 -6.32
C ASP A 272 -27.12 -20.81 -5.30
N PHE A 273 -27.47 -20.32 -4.10
CA PHE A 273 -28.14 -21.14 -3.12
C PHE A 273 -29.56 -21.48 -3.60
N PRO A 274 -30.00 -22.76 -3.54
CA PRO A 274 -31.28 -23.16 -4.12
C PRO A 274 -32.51 -22.71 -3.31
N GLY A 275 -32.40 -21.93 -2.23
CA GLY A 275 -33.55 -21.60 -1.41
C GLY A 275 -33.28 -20.60 -0.28
N GLU A 276 -34.07 -20.68 0.78
CA GLU A 276 -33.98 -19.82 1.96
C GLU A 276 -34.02 -20.66 3.26
N ILE A 277 -33.21 -20.28 4.25
CA ILE A 277 -33.23 -20.81 5.61
C ILE A 277 -33.63 -19.65 6.53
N VAL A 278 -34.72 -19.78 7.28
CA VAL A 278 -35.18 -18.74 8.20
C VAL A 278 -34.76 -19.10 9.62
N ARG A 279 -34.25 -18.11 10.36
CA ARG A 279 -33.73 -18.18 11.73
C ARG A 279 -32.76 -19.34 11.94
N LEU A 280 -31.73 -19.41 11.09
CA LEU A 280 -30.59 -20.29 11.30
C LEU A 280 -29.80 -19.81 12.53
N LEU A 281 -29.84 -20.61 13.59
CA LEU A 281 -28.94 -20.59 14.73
C LEU A 281 -27.85 -21.64 14.47
N MET A 282 -26.63 -21.21 14.18
CA MET A 282 -25.48 -22.09 14.06
C MET A 282 -24.47 -21.72 15.14
N GLU A 283 -24.19 -22.62 16.07
CA GLU A 283 -23.19 -22.47 17.11
C GLU A 283 -22.10 -23.53 16.91
N LEU A 284 -20.89 -23.10 16.65
CA LEU A 284 -19.70 -23.92 16.58
C LEU A 284 -18.79 -23.52 17.75
N ASN A 285 -18.58 -24.45 18.66
CA ASN A 285 -17.75 -24.24 19.83
C ASN A 285 -16.57 -25.21 19.80
N THR A 286 -15.37 -24.64 19.80
CA THR A 286 -14.11 -25.36 19.83
C THR A 286 -13.12 -24.69 20.78
N SER A 287 -12.56 -25.46 21.71
CA SER A 287 -11.39 -25.00 22.48
C SER A 287 -10.07 -25.25 21.75
N ARG A 288 -10.10 -25.89 20.58
CA ARG A 288 -8.90 -26.26 19.80
C ARG A 288 -8.90 -25.60 18.43
N THR A 289 -7.73 -25.63 17.80
CA THR A 289 -7.53 -25.12 16.46
C THR A 289 -8.28 -25.98 15.43
N ILE A 290 -9.15 -25.35 14.63
CA ILE A 290 -9.76 -26.00 13.47
C ILE A 290 -8.78 -25.90 12.31
N PHE A 291 -8.57 -27.02 11.60
CA PHE A 291 -7.78 -27.05 10.37
C PHE A 291 -8.71 -27.33 9.19
N VAL A 292 -8.63 -26.50 8.17
CA VAL A 292 -9.20 -26.76 6.85
C VAL A 292 -8.02 -26.93 5.91
N GLN A 293 -7.83 -28.14 5.41
CA GLN A 293 -6.79 -28.45 4.43
C GLN A 293 -7.45 -28.69 3.08
N PHE A 294 -6.91 -28.14 2.01
CA PHE A 294 -7.30 -28.48 0.66
C PHE A 294 -6.10 -28.38 -0.27
N ASP A 295 -6.12 -29.18 -1.32
CA ASP A 295 -5.08 -29.18 -2.34
C ASP A 295 -5.59 -28.41 -3.56
N ILE A 296 -4.76 -27.53 -4.11
CA ILE A 296 -5.03 -26.84 -5.37
C ILE A 296 -4.11 -27.45 -6.43
N ASP A 297 -4.71 -28.19 -7.36
CA ASP A 297 -4.02 -28.74 -8.51
C ASP A 297 -4.03 -27.70 -9.64
N MET A 298 -2.83 -27.33 -10.10
CA MET A 298 -2.63 -26.32 -11.13
C MET A 298 -1.88 -26.90 -12.32
N SER A 299 -2.51 -26.85 -13.50
CA SER A 299 -1.87 -27.29 -14.75
C SER A 299 -1.21 -26.11 -15.44
N VAL A 300 0.07 -25.86 -15.11
CA VAL A 300 0.85 -24.73 -15.63
C VAL A 300 1.48 -25.11 -16.97
N ALA A 301 1.05 -24.44 -18.04
CA ALA A 301 1.54 -24.66 -19.40
C ALA A 301 2.92 -24.02 -19.64
N ALA A 302 3.10 -22.79 -19.14
CA ALA A 302 4.35 -22.05 -19.23
C ALA A 302 4.40 -20.99 -18.13
N SER A 303 5.61 -20.63 -17.70
CA SER A 303 5.79 -19.51 -16.77
C SER A 303 7.05 -18.75 -17.12
N ALA A 304 7.00 -17.43 -16.93
CA ALA A 304 8.17 -16.56 -16.88
C ALA A 304 8.16 -15.76 -15.58
N HIS A 305 8.98 -14.71 -15.50
CA HIS A 305 9.17 -13.92 -14.28
C HIS A 305 7.91 -13.13 -13.90
N ASN A 306 7.16 -12.62 -14.88
CA ASN A 306 6.00 -11.73 -14.68
C ASN A 306 4.69 -12.27 -15.25
N TRP A 307 4.68 -13.49 -15.81
CA TRP A 307 3.47 -14.09 -16.34
C TRP A 307 3.44 -15.60 -16.13
N VAL A 308 2.24 -16.14 -16.02
CA VAL A 308 1.96 -17.57 -15.91
C VAL A 308 0.82 -17.93 -16.86
N SER A 309 1.00 -19.02 -17.60
CA SER A 309 -0.01 -19.59 -18.49
C SER A 309 -0.53 -20.88 -17.90
N LEU A 310 -1.84 -20.95 -17.68
CA LEU A 310 -2.54 -22.12 -17.16
C LEU A 310 -3.35 -22.76 -18.29
N TYR A 311 -3.48 -24.09 -18.29
CA TYR A 311 -4.47 -24.74 -19.17
C TYR A 311 -5.89 -24.36 -18.75
N ARG A 312 -6.90 -24.49 -19.64
CA ARG A 312 -8.30 -24.21 -19.30
C ARG A 312 -9.01 -25.46 -18.80
N ASP A 313 -8.76 -26.60 -19.42
CA ASP A 313 -9.37 -27.87 -19.05
C ASP A 313 -8.36 -29.02 -18.87
N PRO A 314 -8.15 -29.53 -17.65
CA PRO A 314 -8.46 -28.91 -16.35
C PRO A 314 -7.38 -27.88 -15.96
N GLY A 315 -7.76 -26.62 -15.78
CA GLY A 315 -6.80 -25.56 -15.44
C GLY A 315 -6.37 -25.53 -13.98
N VAL A 316 -7.30 -25.13 -13.12
CA VAL A 316 -7.13 -25.08 -11.67
C VAL A 316 -8.29 -25.81 -11.04
N THR A 317 -8.00 -26.81 -10.20
CA THR A 317 -9.01 -27.59 -9.49
C THR A 317 -8.62 -27.71 -8.03
N ILE A 318 -9.58 -27.50 -7.13
CA ILE A 318 -9.45 -27.80 -5.71
C ILE A 318 -9.85 -29.26 -5.51
N GLU A 319 -8.96 -30.02 -4.88
CA GLU A 319 -9.12 -31.42 -4.54
C GLU A 319 -8.77 -31.64 -3.05
N ASN A 320 -9.08 -32.82 -2.51
CA ASN A 320 -8.71 -33.24 -1.15
C ASN A 320 -9.08 -32.23 -0.04
N LEU A 321 -10.22 -31.55 -0.18
CA LEU A 321 -10.77 -30.70 0.86
C LEU A 321 -11.10 -31.52 2.11
N ARG A 322 -10.52 -31.11 3.22
CA ARG A 322 -10.57 -31.76 4.52
C ARG A 322 -10.87 -30.72 5.56
N ILE A 323 -11.94 -30.95 6.30
CA ILE A 323 -12.31 -30.11 7.43
C ILE A 323 -12.07 -30.95 8.67
N GLN A 324 -10.86 -30.84 9.23
CA GLN A 324 -10.39 -31.71 10.31
C GLN A 324 -10.16 -30.90 11.59
N PRO A 325 -11.03 -31.04 12.60
CA PRO A 325 -10.57 -31.11 13.97
C PRO A 325 -9.80 -32.43 14.12
N VAL A 326 -8.61 -32.40 14.70
CA VAL A 326 -7.81 -33.61 14.92
C VAL A 326 -8.69 -34.65 15.62
N ASN A 327 -8.98 -35.76 14.93
CA ASN A 327 -9.62 -36.96 15.48
C ASN A 327 -11.08 -36.84 15.98
N ASP A 328 -11.96 -36.10 15.29
CA ASP A 328 -13.40 -36.04 15.62
C ASP A 328 -14.28 -36.64 14.50
N GLY A 329 -15.30 -37.43 14.89
CA GLY A 329 -16.25 -38.04 13.97
C GLY A 329 -17.13 -37.05 13.19
N PHE A 330 -17.39 -35.83 13.72
CA PHE A 330 -18.11 -34.82 12.93
C PHE A 330 -17.22 -34.23 11.81
N GLY A 331 -15.93 -34.00 12.09
CA GLY A 331 -14.96 -33.61 11.05
C GLY A 331 -14.82 -34.66 9.94
N THR A 332 -14.86 -35.94 10.29
CA THR A 332 -14.89 -37.05 9.31
C THR A 332 -16.12 -36.96 8.40
N PHE A 333 -17.32 -36.75 8.97
CA PHE A 333 -18.55 -36.57 8.20
C PHE A 333 -18.46 -35.37 7.25
N LEU A 334 -17.99 -34.22 7.75
CA LEU A 334 -17.77 -33.03 6.91
C LEU A 334 -16.79 -33.32 5.77
N THR A 335 -15.73 -34.08 6.03
CA THR A 335 -14.73 -34.43 5.02
C THR A 335 -15.23 -35.46 4.00
N GLN A 336 -16.06 -36.42 4.40
CA GLN A 336 -16.51 -37.50 3.49
C GLN A 336 -17.75 -37.15 2.69
N ASP A 337 -18.75 -36.53 3.32
CA ASP A 337 -20.05 -36.31 2.70
C ASP A 337 -20.23 -34.86 2.23
N VAL A 338 -19.69 -33.89 2.96
CA VAL A 338 -19.87 -32.46 2.64
C VAL A 338 -18.77 -31.93 1.73
N ALA A 339 -17.51 -32.29 1.98
CA ALA A 339 -16.38 -31.76 1.23
C ALA A 339 -16.44 -32.07 -0.28
N PRO A 340 -16.81 -33.27 -0.76
CA PRO A 340 -16.93 -33.53 -2.20
C PRO A 340 -18.00 -32.66 -2.89
N LEU A 341 -19.09 -32.36 -2.18
CA LEU A 341 -20.12 -31.46 -2.68
C LEU A 341 -19.59 -30.02 -2.75
N LEU A 342 -18.85 -29.60 -1.72
CA LEU A 342 -18.23 -28.27 -1.68
C LEU A 342 -17.14 -28.12 -2.74
N GLU A 343 -16.28 -29.12 -2.92
CA GLU A 343 -15.26 -29.15 -3.99
C GLU A 343 -15.89 -28.96 -5.36
N LYS A 344 -16.98 -29.68 -5.67
CA LYS A 344 -17.67 -29.55 -6.96
C LYS A 344 -18.22 -28.14 -7.17
N LEU A 345 -18.83 -27.56 -6.13
CA LEU A 345 -19.40 -26.21 -6.17
C LEU A 345 -18.29 -25.15 -6.31
N VAL A 346 -17.23 -25.26 -5.51
CA VAL A 346 -16.08 -24.35 -5.54
C VAL A 346 -15.36 -24.43 -6.88
N ASN A 347 -15.17 -25.62 -7.44
CA ASN A 347 -14.54 -25.79 -8.75
C ASN A 347 -15.39 -25.18 -9.88
N ALA A 348 -16.71 -25.31 -9.82
CA ALA A 348 -17.60 -24.63 -10.77
C ALA A 348 -17.49 -23.11 -10.68
N MET A 349 -17.48 -22.55 -9.46
CA MET A 349 -17.27 -21.12 -9.23
C MET A 349 -15.88 -20.65 -9.67
N LEU A 350 -14.84 -21.44 -9.38
CA LEU A 350 -13.46 -21.13 -9.75
C LEU A 350 -13.30 -21.09 -11.27
N THR A 351 -13.92 -22.03 -11.97
CA THR A 351 -13.90 -22.08 -13.44
C THR A 351 -14.60 -20.86 -14.05
N ASN A 352 -15.77 -20.48 -13.51
CA ASN A 352 -16.51 -19.31 -13.96
C ASN A 352 -15.76 -18.00 -13.67
N THR A 353 -15.15 -17.88 -12.49
CA THR A 353 -14.38 -16.69 -12.10
C THR A 353 -13.10 -16.55 -12.93
N LEU A 354 -12.34 -17.63 -13.14
CA LEU A 354 -11.17 -17.64 -14.03
C LEU A 354 -11.55 -17.26 -15.47
N ALA A 355 -12.68 -17.76 -15.98
CA ALA A 355 -13.19 -17.38 -17.30
C ALA A 355 -13.54 -15.88 -17.37
N SER A 356 -14.14 -15.32 -16.31
CA SER A 356 -14.46 -13.89 -16.25
C SER A 356 -13.20 -13.00 -16.15
N LEU A 357 -12.20 -13.42 -15.36
CA LEU A 357 -10.92 -12.72 -15.21
C LEU A 357 -10.14 -12.71 -16.53
N ALA A 358 -10.14 -13.83 -17.26
CA ALA A 358 -9.54 -13.90 -18.57
C ALA A 358 -10.20 -12.95 -19.58
N ALA A 359 -11.51 -12.70 -19.45
CA ALA A 359 -12.23 -11.76 -20.28
C ALA A 359 -11.99 -10.29 -19.87
N SER A 360 -11.82 -9.99 -18.57
CA SER A 360 -11.68 -8.62 -18.06
C SER A 360 -10.28 -8.04 -18.20
N VAL A 361 -9.23 -8.87 -18.20
CA VAL A 361 -7.85 -8.40 -18.40
C VAL A 361 -7.64 -8.12 -19.90
N GLY A 362 -8.27 -7.04 -20.40
CA GLY A 362 -8.36 -6.62 -21.81
C GLY A 362 -7.05 -6.22 -22.50
N LYS A 363 -5.89 -6.61 -21.95
CA LYS A 363 -4.57 -6.54 -22.62
C LYS A 363 -3.92 -7.91 -22.80
N ILE A 364 -4.65 -9.00 -22.55
CA ILE A 364 -4.19 -10.33 -22.96
C ILE A 364 -4.27 -10.36 -24.49
N LYS A 365 -3.10 -10.26 -25.12
CA LYS A 365 -2.95 -10.52 -26.54
C LYS A 365 -3.23 -12.01 -26.74
N ILE A 366 -4.50 -12.37 -26.92
CA ILE A 366 -4.91 -13.71 -27.33
C ILE A 366 -4.36 -13.86 -28.74
N THR A 367 -3.12 -14.32 -28.85
CA THR A 367 -2.59 -14.77 -30.13
C THR A 367 -3.44 -15.97 -30.51
N ASN A 368 -4.32 -15.80 -31.50
CA ASN A 368 -5.13 -16.84 -32.13
C ASN A 368 -4.24 -17.85 -32.89
N SER A 369 -3.21 -18.41 -32.23
CA SER A 369 -2.71 -19.72 -32.57
C SER A 369 -3.73 -20.74 -32.07
N SER A 370 -3.91 -21.85 -32.79
CA SER A 370 -4.89 -22.93 -32.59
C SER A 370 -4.94 -23.62 -31.22
N SER A 371 -4.30 -23.08 -30.19
CA SER A 371 -4.31 -23.55 -28.80
C SER A 371 -5.34 -22.77 -27.97
N ALA A 372 -6.64 -22.99 -28.22
CA ALA A 372 -7.75 -22.35 -27.48
C ALA A 372 -7.87 -22.77 -25.99
N ASP A 373 -6.85 -23.41 -25.44
CA ASP A 373 -6.87 -24.12 -24.14
C ASP A 373 -5.88 -23.52 -23.12
N ILE A 374 -5.33 -22.34 -23.37
CA ILE A 374 -4.35 -21.70 -22.46
C ILE A 374 -4.82 -20.30 -22.07
N MET A 375 -4.76 -20.01 -20.78
CA MET A 375 -5.08 -18.72 -20.16
C MET A 375 -3.80 -18.12 -19.57
N THR A 376 -3.38 -16.95 -20.06
CA THR A 376 -2.15 -16.28 -19.60
C THR A 376 -2.48 -15.12 -18.69
N PHE A 377 -1.99 -15.18 -17.45
CA PHE A 377 -2.01 -14.10 -16.48
C PHE A 377 -0.66 -13.39 -16.54
N SER A 378 -0.66 -12.08 -16.81
CA SER A 378 0.54 -11.25 -16.82
C SER A 378 0.40 -10.11 -15.82
N PHE A 379 1.40 -9.96 -14.95
CA PHE A 379 1.50 -8.91 -13.95
C PHE A 379 2.60 -7.94 -14.38
N GLY A 380 2.21 -6.95 -15.18
CA GLY A 380 3.13 -5.91 -15.67
C GLY A 380 4.20 -6.44 -16.63
N GLU A 381 5.10 -5.55 -17.04
CA GLU A 381 6.26 -5.89 -17.86
C GLU A 381 7.46 -6.13 -16.93
N TYR A 382 8.10 -7.30 -17.04
CA TYR A 382 9.32 -7.57 -16.29
C TYR A 382 10.41 -6.59 -16.75
N LYS A 383 10.89 -5.76 -15.82
CA LYS A 383 11.99 -4.85 -16.05
C LYS A 383 13.18 -5.30 -15.23
N ASP A 384 14.32 -5.48 -15.91
CA ASP A 384 15.57 -5.77 -15.23
C ASP A 384 15.90 -4.66 -14.23
N VAL A 385 16.14 -5.08 -12.99
CA VAL A 385 16.64 -4.19 -11.94
C VAL A 385 18.06 -3.82 -12.29
N ARG A 386 18.32 -2.52 -12.42
CA ARG A 386 19.64 -2.00 -12.82
C ARG A 386 20.32 -1.36 -11.61
N ASP A 387 21.06 -2.19 -10.89
CA ASP A 387 21.82 -1.77 -9.71
C ASP A 387 23.19 -1.16 -10.03
N LYS A 388 23.61 -1.21 -11.31
CA LYS A 388 24.89 -0.65 -11.76
C LYS A 388 24.64 0.53 -12.69
N PRO A 389 25.32 1.67 -12.49
CA PRO A 389 25.15 2.82 -13.35
C PRO A 389 25.69 2.57 -14.75
N LEU A 390 25.18 3.32 -15.72
CA LEU A 390 25.61 3.21 -17.11
C LEU A 390 27.04 3.77 -17.26
N ALA A 391 28.04 2.89 -17.35
CA ALA A 391 29.45 3.23 -17.47
C ALA A 391 29.76 4.34 -18.51
N PRO A 392 29.25 4.31 -19.76
CA PRO A 392 29.54 5.37 -20.74
C PRO A 392 29.05 6.75 -20.30
N ALA A 393 27.91 6.86 -19.59
CA ALA A 393 27.44 8.15 -19.08
C ALA A 393 28.37 8.70 -17.99
N LEU A 394 28.82 7.84 -17.07
CA LEU A 394 29.76 8.23 -16.02
C LEU A 394 31.13 8.63 -16.58
N ILE A 395 31.65 7.86 -17.54
CA ILE A 395 32.92 8.16 -18.21
C ILE A 395 32.81 9.50 -18.93
N ALA A 396 31.72 9.76 -19.66
CA ALA A 396 31.50 11.03 -20.34
C ALA A 396 31.51 12.21 -19.34
N VAL A 397 30.71 12.13 -18.25
CA VAL A 397 30.66 13.18 -17.23
C VAL A 397 32.04 13.41 -16.59
N CYS A 398 32.79 12.34 -16.28
CA CYS A 398 34.12 12.44 -15.71
C CYS A 398 35.12 13.09 -16.68
N VAL A 399 35.19 12.62 -17.93
CA VAL A 399 36.13 13.14 -18.94
C VAL A 399 35.83 14.60 -19.27
N PHE A 400 34.58 14.95 -19.59
CA PHE A 400 34.21 16.33 -19.89
C PHE A 400 34.34 17.24 -18.67
N GLY A 401 33.99 16.75 -17.48
CA GLY A 401 34.14 17.48 -16.23
C GLY A 401 35.60 17.80 -15.90
N VAL A 402 36.50 16.82 -15.99
CA VAL A 402 37.93 16.99 -15.69
C VAL A 402 38.61 17.88 -16.72
N ILE A 403 38.39 17.63 -18.02
CA ILE A 403 38.98 18.45 -19.10
C ILE A 403 38.47 19.89 -19.02
N GLY A 404 37.14 20.07 -18.94
CA GLY A 404 36.52 21.39 -18.82
C GLY A 404 36.99 22.12 -17.56
N GLY A 405 37.02 21.42 -16.42
CA GLY A 405 37.52 21.94 -15.15
C GLY A 405 38.97 22.41 -15.22
N ALA A 406 39.87 21.58 -15.78
CA ALA A 406 41.28 21.94 -15.94
C ALA A 406 41.46 23.18 -16.83
N LEU A 407 40.71 23.28 -17.93
CA LEU A 407 40.73 24.46 -18.81
C LEU A 407 40.21 25.72 -18.09
N LEU A 408 39.17 25.61 -17.28
CA LEU A 408 38.63 26.71 -16.48
C LEU A 408 39.63 27.20 -15.43
N VAL A 409 40.27 26.28 -14.69
CA VAL A 409 41.32 26.63 -13.71
C VAL A 409 42.51 27.28 -14.40
N ALA A 410 42.98 26.72 -15.52
CA ALA A 410 44.10 27.30 -16.28
C ALA A 410 43.77 28.71 -16.79
N ARG A 411 42.55 28.92 -17.29
CA ARG A 411 42.03 30.24 -17.67
C ARG A 411 42.03 31.20 -16.49
N ASN A 412 41.55 30.78 -15.31
CA ASN A 412 41.50 31.62 -14.12
C ASN A 412 42.89 32.00 -13.60
N VAL A 413 43.86 31.07 -13.63
CA VAL A 413 45.27 31.35 -13.31
C VAL A 413 45.86 32.36 -14.29
N LYS A 414 45.58 32.22 -15.59
CA LYS A 414 46.04 33.17 -16.61
C LYS A 414 45.43 34.56 -16.39
N LEU A 415 44.12 34.63 -16.13
CA LEU A 415 43.44 35.89 -15.83
C LEU A 415 43.99 36.56 -14.56
N HIS A 416 44.23 35.79 -13.49
CA HIS A 416 44.80 36.32 -12.24
C HIS A 416 46.22 36.87 -12.42
N ARG A 417 47.02 36.29 -13.32
CA ARG A 417 48.35 36.84 -13.66
C ARG A 417 48.27 38.20 -14.36
N VAL A 418 47.22 38.43 -15.15
CA VAL A 418 47.02 39.70 -15.87
C VAL A 418 46.31 40.73 -15.00
N GLN A 419 45.33 40.28 -14.20
CA GLN A 419 44.51 41.10 -13.31
C GLN A 419 44.44 40.41 -11.93
N PRO A 420 45.36 40.74 -11.01
CA PRO A 420 45.42 40.06 -9.72
C PRO A 420 44.20 40.40 -8.87
N VAL A 421 43.49 39.37 -8.42
CA VAL A 421 42.43 39.50 -7.43
C VAL A 421 43.05 39.89 -6.08
N LEU A 422 42.60 41.02 -5.55
CA LEU A 422 43.10 41.57 -4.28
C LEU A 422 42.23 41.12 -3.10
N SER A 423 42.85 40.99 -1.94
CA SER A 423 42.19 40.83 -0.66
C SER A 423 41.51 42.13 -0.25
N SER A 424 40.24 42.07 0.15
CA SER A 424 39.49 43.25 0.61
C SER A 424 40.01 43.81 1.94
N ARG A 425 40.72 43.00 2.74
CA ARG A 425 41.20 43.41 4.08
C ARG A 425 42.61 43.98 4.03
N THR A 426 43.49 43.35 3.25
CA THR A 426 44.92 43.72 3.19
C THR A 426 45.27 44.52 1.94
N GLY A 427 44.44 44.48 0.89
CA GLY A 427 44.76 45.08 -0.41
C GLY A 427 45.83 44.33 -1.20
N GLU A 428 46.41 43.26 -0.63
CA GLU A 428 47.46 42.47 -1.28
C GLU A 428 46.89 41.46 -2.29
N SER A 429 47.69 41.09 -3.29
CA SER A 429 47.34 40.06 -4.26
C SER A 429 47.19 38.70 -3.58
N LEU A 430 46.09 38.00 -3.84
CA LEU A 430 45.89 36.64 -3.34
C LEU A 430 46.94 35.68 -3.88
N SER A 431 47.34 34.72 -3.06
CA SER A 431 48.25 33.66 -3.49
C SER A 431 47.61 32.82 -4.60
N MET A 432 48.39 32.50 -5.63
CA MET A 432 47.93 31.63 -6.73
C MET A 432 47.45 30.27 -6.20
N PHE A 433 48.08 29.76 -5.14
CA PHE A 433 47.71 28.50 -4.50
C PHE A 433 46.27 28.52 -3.96
N ARG A 434 45.86 29.60 -3.29
CA ARG A 434 44.50 29.73 -2.76
C ARG A 434 43.46 29.71 -3.88
N ILE A 435 43.70 30.42 -4.99
CA ILE A 435 42.78 30.46 -6.14
C ILE A 435 42.63 29.09 -6.79
N VAL A 436 43.76 28.41 -7.05
CA VAL A 436 43.74 27.07 -7.63
C VAL A 436 43.00 26.10 -6.70
N THR A 437 43.25 26.18 -5.39
CA THR A 437 42.62 25.27 -4.41
C THR A 437 41.11 25.49 -4.32
N GLU A 438 40.64 26.75 -4.23
CA GLU A 438 39.21 27.08 -4.17
C GLU A 438 38.48 26.69 -5.48
N ASP A 439 39.07 26.96 -6.65
CA ASP A 439 38.46 26.61 -7.94
C ASP A 439 38.45 25.09 -8.17
N VAL A 440 39.54 24.40 -7.85
CA VAL A 440 39.63 22.92 -7.95
C VAL A 440 38.65 22.26 -6.98
N PHE A 441 38.55 22.72 -5.74
CA PHE A 441 37.60 22.18 -4.77
C PHE A 441 36.14 22.34 -5.26
N LEU A 442 35.79 23.51 -5.78
CA LEU A 442 34.46 23.76 -6.32
C LEU A 442 34.16 22.86 -7.53
N ILE A 443 35.09 22.78 -8.49
CA ILE A 443 34.94 21.96 -9.70
C ILE A 443 34.82 20.47 -9.35
N ILE A 444 35.70 19.95 -8.49
CA ILE A 444 35.64 18.55 -8.05
C ILE A 444 34.29 18.28 -7.38
N SER A 445 33.83 19.15 -6.48
CA SER A 445 32.54 18.98 -5.81
C SER A 445 31.36 18.97 -6.81
N VAL A 446 31.40 19.81 -7.84
CA VAL A 446 30.41 19.81 -8.93
C VAL A 446 30.48 18.52 -9.74
N ILE A 447 31.68 18.04 -10.11
CA ILE A 447 31.85 16.79 -10.85
C ILE A 447 31.33 15.60 -10.02
N THR A 448 31.68 15.52 -8.73
CA THR A 448 31.18 14.49 -7.82
C THR A 448 29.65 14.51 -7.75
N CYS A 449 29.06 15.70 -7.63
CA CYS A 449 27.60 15.85 -7.64
C CYS A 449 26.97 15.38 -8.97
N LEU A 450 27.56 15.74 -10.11
CA LEU A 450 27.11 15.29 -11.43
C LEU A 450 27.22 13.78 -11.59
N LEU A 451 28.29 13.17 -11.08
CA LEU A 451 28.46 11.71 -11.10
C LEU A 451 27.41 11.02 -10.22
N MET A 452 27.13 11.51 -9.01
CA MET A 452 26.07 10.96 -8.14
C MET A 452 24.69 11.04 -8.78
N LEU A 453 24.32 12.21 -9.33
CA LEU A 453 23.02 12.40 -9.99
C LEU A 453 22.90 11.56 -11.27
N THR A 454 23.96 11.48 -12.07
CA THR A 454 23.98 10.64 -13.29
C THR A 454 23.93 9.16 -12.95
N SER A 455 24.63 8.73 -11.90
CA SER A 455 24.57 7.37 -11.40
C SER A 455 23.15 7.03 -10.99
N SER A 456 22.53 7.86 -10.15
CA SER A 456 21.13 7.69 -9.73
C SER A 456 20.18 7.60 -10.92
N ASN A 457 20.26 8.54 -11.86
CA ASN A 457 19.32 8.63 -12.98
C ASN A 457 19.45 7.47 -13.98
N THR A 458 20.55 6.73 -13.95
CA THR A 458 20.77 5.56 -14.80
C THR A 458 20.50 4.23 -14.10
N MET A 459 20.15 4.24 -12.81
CA MET A 459 19.89 3.07 -11.98
C MET A 459 18.41 3.00 -11.56
N THR A 460 17.99 1.85 -11.03
CA THR A 460 16.67 1.68 -10.41
C THR A 460 16.68 2.18 -8.96
N ALA A 461 15.72 3.03 -8.59
CA ALA A 461 15.60 3.68 -7.29
C ALA A 461 14.82 2.86 -6.27
N ALA A 462 13.73 2.21 -6.69
CA ALA A 462 12.94 1.34 -5.83
C ALA A 462 12.26 0.23 -6.65
N THR A 463 11.93 -0.88 -6.01
CA THR A 463 11.18 -1.99 -6.63
C THR A 463 10.06 -2.44 -5.72
N VAL A 464 8.86 -2.65 -6.28
CA VAL A 464 7.72 -3.25 -5.58
C VAL A 464 7.81 -4.75 -5.76
N VAL A 465 7.98 -5.47 -4.67
CA VAL A 465 8.11 -6.92 -4.64
C VAL A 465 6.88 -7.52 -3.96
N PHE A 466 6.25 -8.49 -4.61
CA PHE A 466 5.13 -9.25 -4.07
C PHE A 466 5.62 -10.61 -3.61
N GLY A 467 5.24 -11.00 -2.38
CA GLY A 467 5.63 -12.28 -1.80
C GLY A 467 7.15 -12.52 -1.76
N ASP A 468 7.94 -11.45 -1.74
CA ASP A 468 9.42 -11.42 -1.80
C ASP A 468 10.10 -12.06 -3.03
N GLU A 469 9.34 -12.54 -4.01
CA GLU A 469 9.87 -13.22 -5.21
C GLU A 469 9.52 -12.48 -6.50
N LEU A 470 8.32 -11.88 -6.58
CA LEU A 470 7.79 -11.29 -7.81
C LEU A 470 8.02 -9.77 -7.83
N ILE A 471 8.87 -9.29 -8.72
CA ILE A 471 9.06 -7.86 -8.95
C ILE A 471 7.91 -7.35 -9.83
N MET A 472 6.92 -6.70 -9.21
CA MET A 472 5.75 -6.16 -9.92
C MET A 472 6.08 -4.86 -10.66
N TYR A 473 6.93 -4.02 -10.07
CA TYR A 473 7.27 -2.72 -10.64
C TYR A 473 8.66 -2.28 -10.22
N SER A 474 9.39 -1.65 -11.14
CA SER A 474 10.65 -0.97 -10.86
C SER A 474 10.52 0.53 -11.13
N PHE A 475 10.90 1.33 -10.14
CA PHE A 475 10.95 2.78 -10.21
C PHE A 475 12.35 3.20 -10.61
N SER A 476 12.55 3.60 -11.86
CA SER A 476 13.66 4.46 -12.26
C SER A 476 13.11 5.85 -12.58
N LEU A 477 13.96 6.88 -12.63
CA LEU A 477 13.49 8.23 -12.97
C LEU A 477 12.78 8.24 -14.35
N SER A 478 13.34 7.54 -15.35
CA SER A 478 12.73 7.43 -16.67
C SER A 478 11.44 6.61 -16.67
N ASP A 479 11.38 5.53 -15.90
CA ASP A 479 10.17 4.70 -15.80
C ASP A 479 9.06 5.43 -15.06
N THR A 480 9.39 6.20 -14.03
CA THR A 480 8.45 7.05 -13.31
C THR A 480 7.91 8.14 -14.25
N ILE A 481 8.76 8.84 -15.00
CA ILE A 481 8.32 9.88 -15.95
C ILE A 481 7.38 9.28 -17.01
N THR A 482 7.78 8.17 -17.62
CA THR A 482 6.96 7.50 -18.66
C THR A 482 5.68 6.91 -18.08
N GLY A 483 5.73 6.27 -16.91
CA GLY A 483 4.56 5.73 -16.22
C GLY A 483 3.56 6.80 -15.84
N LEU A 484 4.02 7.92 -15.25
CA LEU A 484 3.17 9.06 -14.92
C LEU A 484 2.57 9.71 -16.17
N TRP A 485 3.32 9.79 -17.27
CA TRP A 485 2.80 10.29 -18.54
C TRP A 485 1.66 9.42 -19.07
N HIS A 486 1.84 8.10 -19.08
CA HIS A 486 0.81 7.16 -19.54
C HIS A 486 -0.40 7.08 -18.59
N ALA A 487 -0.20 7.31 -17.29
CA ALA A 487 -1.28 7.40 -16.30
C ALA A 487 -2.10 8.71 -16.40
N GLY A 488 -1.76 9.63 -17.33
CA GLY A 488 -2.41 10.93 -17.44
C GLY A 488 -2.08 11.89 -16.30
N LEU A 489 -0.98 11.65 -15.58
CA LEU A 489 -0.50 12.45 -14.45
C LEU A 489 0.52 13.50 -14.90
N TYR A 490 0.15 14.29 -15.92
CA TYR A 490 1.07 15.21 -16.60
C TYR A 490 1.73 16.25 -15.68
N ALA A 491 1.01 16.73 -14.66
CA ALA A 491 1.54 17.73 -13.73
C ALA A 491 2.69 17.17 -12.87
N LEU A 492 2.53 15.98 -12.27
CA LEU A 492 3.63 15.35 -11.50
C LEU A 492 4.74 14.89 -12.42
N CYS A 493 4.42 14.33 -13.58
CA CYS A 493 5.41 13.95 -14.59
C CYS A 493 6.33 15.15 -14.93
N LEU A 494 5.73 16.32 -15.20
CA LEU A 494 6.47 17.55 -15.48
C LEU A 494 7.25 18.03 -14.25
N CYS A 495 6.66 17.99 -13.05
CA CYS A 495 7.36 18.37 -11.82
C CYS A 495 8.60 17.50 -11.57
N VAL A 496 8.48 16.18 -11.66
CA VAL A 496 9.60 15.24 -11.47
C VAL A 496 10.65 15.42 -12.55
N LEU A 497 10.25 15.51 -13.83
CA LEU A 497 11.19 15.75 -14.94
C LEU A 497 11.96 17.07 -14.77
N VAL A 498 11.26 18.16 -14.45
CA VAL A 498 11.88 19.48 -14.33
C VAL A 498 12.72 19.56 -13.06
N PHE A 499 12.19 19.25 -11.89
CA PHE A 499 12.87 19.50 -10.61
C PHE A 499 13.90 18.44 -10.23
N SER A 500 13.73 17.19 -10.66
CA SER A 500 14.67 16.10 -10.35
C SER A 500 15.54 15.71 -11.54
N GLY A 501 15.00 15.79 -12.76
CA GLY A 501 15.73 15.45 -13.97
C GLY A 501 16.60 16.59 -14.50
N ILE A 502 16.03 17.77 -14.75
CA ILE A 502 16.73 18.85 -15.49
C ILE A 502 17.37 19.86 -14.54
N TYR A 503 16.63 20.32 -13.54
CA TYR A 503 17.00 21.44 -12.68
C TYR A 503 18.32 21.23 -11.92
N PRO A 504 18.63 20.05 -11.33
CA PRO A 504 19.88 19.86 -10.61
C PRO A 504 21.12 20.08 -11.49
N TYR A 505 21.06 19.67 -12.76
CA TYR A 505 22.15 19.88 -13.73
C TYR A 505 22.27 21.35 -14.13
N VAL A 506 21.15 22.01 -14.42
CA VAL A 506 21.13 23.44 -14.74
C VAL A 506 21.69 24.27 -13.58
N LYS A 507 21.34 23.92 -12.33
CA LYS A 507 21.89 24.54 -11.13
C LYS A 507 23.41 24.40 -11.07
N LEU A 508 23.94 23.19 -11.23
CA LEU A 508 25.38 22.92 -11.16
C LEU A 508 26.17 23.64 -12.26
N LEU A 509 25.65 23.66 -13.48
CA LEU A 509 26.25 24.40 -14.59
C LEU A 509 26.20 25.91 -14.34
N SER A 510 25.09 26.42 -13.78
CA SER A 510 24.96 27.83 -13.41
C SER A 510 25.96 28.23 -12.33
N ILE A 511 26.20 27.37 -11.33
CA ILE A 511 27.23 27.60 -10.31
C ILE A 511 28.59 27.79 -10.99
N VAL A 512 29.03 26.86 -11.84
CA VAL A 512 30.33 26.96 -12.54
C VAL A 512 30.39 28.18 -13.46
N ALA A 513 29.30 28.47 -14.19
CA ALA A 513 29.22 29.60 -15.10
C ALA A 513 29.33 30.95 -14.37
N PHE A 514 28.59 31.14 -13.27
CA PHE A 514 28.61 32.41 -12.54
C PHE A 514 29.85 32.57 -11.66
N THR A 515 30.36 31.52 -11.03
CA THR A 515 31.55 31.62 -10.17
C THR A 515 32.83 31.52 -10.99
N VAL A 516 33.13 30.35 -11.56
CA VAL A 516 34.44 30.07 -12.16
C VAL A 516 34.62 30.79 -13.49
N TRP A 517 33.58 30.86 -14.33
CA TRP A 517 33.70 31.47 -15.67
C TRP A 517 33.52 32.99 -15.67
N ALA A 518 32.47 33.50 -15.01
CA ALA A 518 32.10 34.92 -15.02
C ALA A 518 32.64 35.71 -13.81
N HIS A 519 33.15 35.04 -12.77
CA HIS A 519 33.65 35.65 -11.52
C HIS A 519 32.62 36.57 -10.83
N ARG A 520 31.32 36.24 -10.92
CA ARG A 520 30.20 36.98 -10.30
C ARG A 520 29.46 36.14 -9.23
N PRO A 521 30.11 35.78 -8.12
CA PRO A 521 29.51 34.91 -7.09
C PRO A 521 28.37 35.58 -6.32
N CYS A 522 28.34 36.92 -6.28
CA CYS A 522 27.27 37.71 -5.64
C CYS A 522 26.05 37.94 -6.54
N SER A 523 26.00 37.33 -7.73
CA SER A 523 24.84 37.47 -8.61
C SER A 523 23.56 37.04 -7.90
N ARG A 524 22.57 37.94 -7.86
CA ARG A 524 21.24 37.65 -7.28
C ARG A 524 20.56 36.48 -7.98
N VAL A 525 20.83 36.31 -9.27
CA VAL A 525 20.33 35.17 -10.05
C VAL A 525 20.88 33.86 -9.49
N LEU A 526 22.18 33.82 -9.14
CA LEU A 526 22.79 32.63 -8.56
C LEU A 526 22.22 32.31 -7.16
N GLN A 527 22.01 33.33 -6.32
CA GLN A 527 21.36 33.15 -5.01
C GLN A 527 19.93 32.62 -5.16
N PHE A 528 19.16 33.15 -6.12
CA PHE A 528 17.82 32.68 -6.40
C PHE A 528 17.79 31.22 -6.90
N ILE A 529 18.69 30.87 -7.82
CA ILE A 529 18.88 29.49 -8.29
C ILE A 529 19.24 28.57 -7.11
N ASP A 530 20.07 29.03 -6.18
CA ASP A 530 20.43 28.25 -5.01
C ASP A 530 19.25 28.02 -4.06
N PHE A 531 18.43 29.05 -3.81
CA PHE A 531 17.21 28.94 -3.00
C PHE A 531 16.14 28.03 -3.61
N ILE A 532 15.98 28.03 -4.94
CA ILE A 532 15.10 27.10 -5.64
C ILE A 532 15.69 25.68 -5.65
N GLY A 533 17.00 25.54 -5.41
CA GLY A 533 17.73 24.29 -5.22
C GLY A 533 16.98 23.21 -4.45
N LYS A 534 16.36 23.56 -3.33
CA LYS A 534 15.60 22.64 -2.48
C LYS A 534 14.43 21.94 -3.18
N LEU A 535 13.87 22.51 -4.24
CA LEU A 535 12.77 21.89 -4.99
C LEU A 535 13.16 20.54 -5.60
N SER A 536 14.47 20.27 -5.78
CA SER A 536 14.96 18.95 -6.19
C SER A 536 14.70 17.82 -5.18
N LEU A 537 14.35 18.15 -3.92
CA LEU A 537 13.90 17.17 -2.92
C LEU A 537 12.45 16.71 -3.12
N ILE A 538 11.71 17.32 -4.05
CA ILE A 538 10.29 17.00 -4.28
C ILE A 538 10.05 15.53 -4.59
N ASP A 539 10.92 14.91 -5.39
CA ASP A 539 10.78 13.50 -5.80
C ASP A 539 11.08 12.55 -4.65
N ILE A 540 12.05 12.87 -3.79
CA ILE A 540 12.33 12.07 -2.58
C ILE A 540 11.12 12.08 -1.65
N PHE A 541 10.51 13.24 -1.41
CA PHE A 541 9.30 13.33 -0.59
C PHE A 541 8.07 12.72 -1.27
N ALA A 542 7.92 12.86 -2.59
CA ALA A 542 6.83 12.25 -3.33
C ALA A 542 6.92 10.72 -3.32
N LEU A 543 8.13 10.18 -3.53
CA LEU A 543 8.41 8.75 -3.43
C LEU A 543 8.19 8.26 -1.99
N MET A 544 8.58 9.02 -0.97
CA MET A 544 8.30 8.68 0.43
C MET A 544 6.80 8.52 0.70
N VAL A 545 5.97 9.46 0.22
CA VAL A 545 4.50 9.39 0.29
C VAL A 545 3.96 8.19 -0.49
N MET A 546 4.44 7.97 -1.71
CA MET A 546 3.99 6.89 -2.58
C MET A 546 4.32 5.50 -2.02
N VAL A 547 5.57 5.28 -1.58
CA VAL A 547 6.04 4.01 -1.02
C VAL A 547 5.21 3.62 0.21
N SER A 548 4.93 4.58 1.09
CA SER A 548 4.12 4.32 2.29
C SER A 548 2.67 3.89 1.99
N GLY A 549 2.13 4.31 0.84
CA GLY A 549 0.81 3.95 0.36
C GLY A 549 0.79 2.57 -0.33
N LEU A 550 1.85 2.22 -1.05
CA LEU A 550 1.98 0.93 -1.74
C LEU A 550 2.30 -0.25 -0.81
N GLU A 551 2.91 0.01 0.34
CA GLU A 551 3.30 -1.03 1.26
C GLU A 551 2.08 -1.64 1.99
N ILE A 552 1.78 -2.88 1.61
CA ILE A 552 0.76 -3.73 2.24
C ILE A 552 1.51 -4.74 3.09
N ARG A 553 1.32 -4.65 4.41
CA ARG A 553 2.01 -5.50 5.39
C ARG A 553 1.88 -6.96 4.98
N ASP A 554 3.00 -7.69 5.03
CA ASP A 554 3.08 -9.13 4.74
C ASP A 554 2.80 -9.54 3.28
N CYS A 555 2.40 -8.61 2.39
CA CYS A 555 1.98 -8.92 1.02
C CYS A 555 2.85 -8.26 -0.05
N VAL A 556 2.99 -6.94 0.04
CA VAL A 556 3.70 -6.10 -0.93
C VAL A 556 4.77 -5.32 -0.20
N SER A 557 6.02 -5.67 -0.45
CA SER A 557 7.20 -5.04 0.14
C SER A 557 7.88 -4.14 -0.90
N VAL A 558 8.15 -2.89 -0.54
CA VAL A 558 8.90 -1.98 -1.42
C VAL A 558 10.37 -2.03 -1.02
N HIS A 559 11.25 -2.41 -1.93
CA HIS A 559 12.70 -2.41 -1.74
C HIS A 559 13.29 -1.11 -2.28
N ILE A 560 14.08 -0.42 -1.46
CA ILE A 560 14.76 0.82 -1.83
C ILE A 560 16.18 0.47 -2.23
N HIS A 561 16.59 0.93 -3.41
CA HIS A 561 17.89 0.64 -3.99
C HIS A 561 18.88 1.79 -3.76
N PRO A 562 20.21 1.52 -3.90
CA PRO A 562 21.25 2.53 -3.71
C PRO A 562 21.06 3.81 -4.54
N ALA A 563 20.38 3.73 -5.68
CA ALA A 563 20.17 4.88 -6.56
C ALA A 563 19.40 6.01 -5.87
N LEU A 564 18.38 5.70 -5.06
CA LEU A 564 17.64 6.73 -4.32
C LEU A 564 18.54 7.47 -3.33
N TYR A 565 19.42 6.74 -2.64
CA TYR A 565 20.38 7.35 -1.72
C TYR A 565 21.41 8.19 -2.47
N LEU A 566 21.93 7.73 -3.61
CA LEU A 566 22.81 8.52 -4.47
C LEU A 566 22.14 9.80 -4.98
N PHE A 567 20.85 9.73 -5.34
CA PHE A 567 20.05 10.91 -5.71
C PHE A 567 19.98 11.91 -4.56
N MET A 568 19.64 11.42 -3.38
CA MET A 568 19.47 12.19 -2.17
C MET A 568 20.79 12.86 -1.74
N TYR A 569 21.88 12.09 -1.66
CA TYR A 569 23.20 12.62 -1.34
C TYR A 569 23.72 13.59 -2.40
N GLY A 570 23.51 13.30 -3.69
CA GLY A 570 23.82 14.22 -4.77
C GLY A 570 23.04 15.54 -4.64
N THR A 571 21.77 15.46 -4.27
CA THR A 571 20.92 16.65 -4.06
C THR A 571 21.38 17.49 -2.86
N LEU A 572 21.66 16.85 -1.72
CA LEU A 572 22.19 17.56 -0.55
C LEU A 572 23.56 18.17 -0.80
N LEU A 573 24.43 17.45 -1.52
CA LEU A 573 25.72 17.96 -1.94
C LEU A 573 25.54 19.15 -2.88
N SER A 574 24.58 19.13 -3.80
CA SER A 574 24.26 20.28 -4.67
C SER A 574 23.81 21.52 -3.88
N ILE A 575 23.03 21.33 -2.80
CA ILE A 575 22.65 22.42 -1.88
C ILE A 575 23.89 22.93 -1.12
N ALA A 576 24.74 22.04 -0.62
CA ALA A 576 25.97 22.43 0.07
C ALA A 576 26.95 23.18 -0.84
N VAL A 577 27.15 22.70 -2.08
CA VAL A 577 28.02 23.32 -3.09
C VAL A 577 27.47 24.67 -3.53
N GLY A 578 26.15 24.80 -3.68
CA GLY A 578 25.50 26.08 -3.96
C GLY A 578 25.76 27.11 -2.86
N ASN A 579 25.57 26.73 -1.59
CA ASN A 579 25.88 27.59 -0.44
C ASN A 579 27.38 27.94 -0.37
N TYR A 580 28.26 26.98 -0.62
CA TYR A 580 29.70 27.23 -0.66
C TYR A 580 30.04 28.25 -1.76
N ALA A 581 29.48 28.09 -2.96
CA ALA A 581 29.69 29.00 -4.08
C ALA A 581 29.18 30.43 -3.79
N THR A 582 27.99 30.56 -3.20
CA THR A 582 27.34 31.85 -2.95
C THR A 582 27.90 32.58 -1.73
N HIS A 583 28.34 31.87 -0.68
CA HIS A 583 28.77 32.48 0.59
C HIS A 583 30.28 32.41 0.87
N LEU A 584 30.96 31.31 0.51
CA LEU A 584 32.34 31.04 0.94
C LEU A 584 33.39 31.20 -0.16
N TRP A 585 33.07 30.79 -1.39
CA TRP A 585 34.00 30.84 -2.52
C TRP A 585 34.47 32.28 -2.76
N ARG A 586 35.79 32.53 -2.75
CA ARG A 586 36.41 33.87 -2.80
C ARG A 586 35.88 34.85 -1.74
N ALA A 587 35.61 34.37 -0.53
CA ALA A 587 35.33 35.24 0.61
C ALA A 587 36.50 36.21 0.86
N GLU A 588 36.15 37.44 1.28
CA GLU A 588 37.09 38.52 1.58
C GLU A 588 37.90 39.06 0.39
N THR A 589 37.41 38.90 -0.84
CA THR A 589 38.08 39.41 -2.05
C THR A 589 37.36 40.60 -2.66
N VAL A 590 38.07 41.44 -3.43
CA VAL A 590 37.49 42.62 -4.10
C VAL A 590 36.33 42.25 -5.03
N LEU A 591 36.34 41.03 -5.61
CA LEU A 591 35.25 40.49 -6.43
C LEU A 591 33.88 40.44 -5.73
N ARG A 592 33.84 40.40 -4.39
CA ARG A 592 32.60 40.49 -3.60
C ARG A 592 32.24 41.92 -3.17
N CYS A 593 33.20 42.84 -3.15
CA CYS A 593 33.03 44.18 -2.55
C CYS A 593 32.52 45.24 -3.53
N GLU A 594 32.67 45.07 -4.85
CA GLU A 594 32.22 46.06 -5.84
C GLU A 594 30.73 46.43 -5.66
N ASP A 595 29.85 45.48 -5.33
CA ASP A 595 28.41 45.75 -5.09
C ASP A 595 28.13 46.62 -3.85
N LYS A 596 29.05 46.73 -2.89
CA LYS A 596 28.87 47.54 -1.67
C LYS A 596 29.44 48.96 -1.81
N SER A 597 30.48 49.15 -2.61
CA SER A 597 31.24 50.41 -2.67
C SER A 597 30.51 51.51 -3.47
N GLU A 598 29.76 51.14 -4.52
CA GLU A 598 28.99 52.10 -5.33
C GLU A 598 27.89 52.84 -4.54
N LYS A 599 27.49 52.30 -3.38
CA LYS A 599 26.53 52.93 -2.46
C LYS A 599 27.13 53.99 -1.55
N ILE A 600 28.46 54.04 -1.35
CA ILE A 600 29.11 55.01 -0.45
C ILE A 600 29.58 56.23 -1.25
N THR A 601 30.06 56.04 -2.48
CA THR A 601 30.61 57.12 -3.31
C THR A 601 29.52 58.06 -3.84
N ASN A 602 28.30 57.58 -4.05
CA ASN A 602 27.17 58.39 -4.53
C ASN A 602 26.42 59.17 -3.42
N SER A 603 26.86 59.11 -2.15
CA SER A 603 26.28 59.90 -1.05
C SER A 603 27.11 61.11 -0.62
N ASN A 604 28.37 61.25 -1.06
CA ASN A 604 29.26 62.34 -0.60
C ASN A 604 29.82 63.23 -1.72
N SER A 605 29.48 63.03 -2.99
CA SER A 605 29.90 63.89 -4.10
C SER A 605 28.91 65.02 -4.36
N THR A 606 28.71 65.89 -3.36
CA THR A 606 28.31 67.28 -3.62
C THR A 606 29.53 68.17 -3.47
N VAL A 607 29.99 68.67 -4.62
CA VAL A 607 30.58 70.00 -4.81
C VAL A 607 31.91 70.24 -4.07
N TYR A 608 33.01 70.19 -4.82
CA TYR A 608 33.86 71.37 -5.06
C TYR A 608 34.75 71.08 -6.28
N SER A 609 34.43 71.75 -7.38
CA SER A 609 35.36 72.01 -8.48
C SER A 609 36.07 73.31 -8.15
N ALA A 610 37.41 73.31 -8.13
CA ALA A 610 38.21 74.50 -8.39
C ALA A 610 39.61 74.09 -8.87
N ASP A 611 39.92 74.64 -10.04
CA ASP A 611 41.16 74.63 -10.80
C ASP A 611 42.46 74.81 -9.99
N SER A 612 43.52 74.16 -10.48
CA SER A 612 44.66 74.79 -11.15
C SER A 612 45.99 74.07 -10.89
N ASN A 613 46.82 74.07 -11.92
CA ASN A 613 48.02 73.27 -12.12
C ASN A 613 49.29 74.06 -11.66
N PRO A 614 50.53 73.56 -11.86
CA PRO A 614 51.55 73.46 -10.82
C PRO A 614 52.66 74.53 -10.93
N THR A 615 53.38 74.80 -9.84
CA THR A 615 54.75 75.35 -9.92
C THR A 615 55.59 74.96 -8.71
N THR A 616 56.88 74.88 -9.00
CA THR A 616 58.01 74.22 -8.36
C THR A 616 58.61 74.98 -7.17
N ASP A 617 59.16 74.19 -6.23
CA ASP A 617 60.44 74.41 -5.50
C ASP A 617 60.49 75.30 -4.20
N PRO A 618 61.56 75.22 -3.37
CA PRO A 618 61.44 74.73 -1.98
C PRO A 618 62.16 75.60 -0.92
N THR A 619 61.66 75.78 0.32
CA THR A 619 62.51 76.05 1.52
C THR A 619 61.74 76.08 2.86
N ALA A 620 62.36 75.44 3.87
CA ALA A 620 62.28 75.48 5.35
C ALA A 620 61.70 76.73 6.09
N PRO A 621 61.58 76.74 7.46
CA PRO A 621 61.09 75.76 8.45
C PRO A 621 60.14 76.44 9.53
N PRO A 622 60.04 76.10 10.85
CA PRO A 622 58.75 75.93 11.55
C PRO A 622 58.48 76.94 12.71
N GLU A 623 57.36 76.72 13.43
CA GLU A 623 56.96 77.22 14.79
C GLU A 623 56.16 78.54 14.91
N PRO A 624 55.49 78.85 16.06
CA PRO A 624 54.63 78.00 16.92
C PRO A 624 53.36 78.72 17.47
N SER A 625 52.55 78.00 18.27
CA SER A 625 51.73 78.49 19.42
C SER A 625 50.44 79.29 19.07
N THR A 626 49.36 79.40 19.85
CA THR A 626 49.04 79.10 21.25
C THR A 626 47.51 79.01 21.42
N THR A 627 47.10 78.30 22.46
CA THR A 627 45.81 78.25 23.14
C THR A 627 45.06 79.58 23.31
N THR A 628 43.73 79.52 23.37
CA THR A 628 42.93 80.38 24.26
C THR A 628 41.60 79.70 24.61
N ASN A 629 41.16 80.00 25.83
CA ASN A 629 40.28 79.26 26.72
C ASN A 629 39.03 80.11 27.03
N PHE A 630 37.87 79.45 27.21
CA PHE A 630 36.68 79.82 28.03
C PHE A 630 35.85 81.09 27.68
N PRO A 631 34.61 81.31 28.22
CA PRO A 631 33.78 80.46 29.11
C PRO A 631 32.26 80.34 28.79
N ASP A 632 31.63 79.41 29.53
CA ASP A 632 30.30 79.39 30.18
C ASP A 632 28.99 79.79 29.47
N GLY A 633 28.05 78.85 29.52
CA GLY A 633 26.61 79.06 29.42
C GLY A 633 25.87 77.93 30.12
N GLU A 634 25.19 78.26 31.23
CA GLU A 634 24.35 77.40 32.08
C GLU A 634 23.25 76.68 31.30
N ASP A 635 23.02 75.40 31.59
CA ASP A 635 21.81 74.67 31.23
C ASP A 635 21.08 74.17 32.51
N PRO A 636 19.75 74.31 32.59
CA PRO A 636 18.98 73.90 33.76
C PRO A 636 18.71 72.39 33.75
N ALA A 637 18.71 71.83 34.96
CA ALA A 637 18.44 70.44 35.26
C ALA A 637 17.14 69.89 34.63
N GLN A 638 17.25 68.77 33.90
CA GLN A 638 16.13 67.89 33.55
C GLN A 638 16.18 66.59 34.38
N PRO A 639 15.01 66.02 34.75
CA PRO A 639 14.93 64.96 35.74
C PRO A 639 15.23 63.58 35.16
N GLN A 640 16.14 62.86 35.82
CA GLN A 640 16.46 61.46 35.59
C GLN A 640 15.22 60.56 35.82
N SER A 641 14.59 60.07 34.75
CA SER A 641 13.62 58.94 34.85
C SER A 641 13.69 57.93 33.71
N GLU A 642 14.78 57.87 32.93
CA GLU A 642 14.84 57.01 31.73
C GLU A 642 15.32 55.55 31.94
N GLY A 643 15.75 55.17 33.15
CA GLY A 643 16.34 53.85 33.39
C GLY A 643 15.38 52.64 33.32
N ARG A 644 14.05 52.85 33.45
CA ARG A 644 13.07 51.75 33.55
C ARG A 644 12.41 51.39 32.21
N SER A 645 12.44 52.28 31.22
CA SER A 645 11.78 52.08 29.92
C SER A 645 12.63 51.30 28.91
N SER A 646 13.96 51.26 29.07
CA SER A 646 14.87 50.54 28.15
C SER A 646 14.81 49.02 28.34
N LEU A 647 14.77 48.55 29.60
CA LEU A 647 14.66 47.13 29.95
C LEU A 647 13.35 46.49 29.44
N TRP A 648 12.25 47.23 29.48
CA TRP A 648 10.96 46.76 28.94
C TRP A 648 10.98 46.72 27.41
N ARG A 649 11.64 47.69 26.76
CA ARG A 649 11.79 47.74 25.29
C ARG A 649 12.68 46.59 24.78
N ASP A 650 13.75 46.26 25.51
CA ASP A 650 14.63 45.14 25.16
C ASP A 650 14.01 43.76 25.44
N ARG A 651 13.15 43.64 26.47
CA ARG A 651 12.33 42.44 26.68
C ARG A 651 11.29 42.29 25.57
N LEU A 652 10.56 43.36 25.25
CA LEU A 652 9.55 43.35 24.20
C LEU A 652 10.17 43.04 22.83
N ARG A 653 11.34 43.60 22.54
CA ARG A 653 12.09 43.32 21.31
C ARG A 653 12.50 41.85 21.25
N ARG A 654 13.05 41.28 22.33
CA ARG A 654 13.35 39.84 22.41
C ARG A 654 12.10 38.97 22.22
N CYS A 655 10.97 39.30 22.85
CA CYS A 655 9.72 38.57 22.67
C CYS A 655 9.22 38.60 21.22
N ILE A 656 9.31 39.74 20.54
CA ILE A 656 8.92 39.87 19.12
C ILE A 656 9.83 39.03 18.21
N PHE A 657 11.13 38.91 18.53
CA PHE A 657 12.06 38.05 17.77
C PHE A 657 11.87 36.56 18.06
N CYS A 658 11.43 36.18 19.27
CA CYS A 658 11.18 34.78 19.61
C CYS A 658 9.85 34.24 19.05
N MET A 659 8.84 35.10 18.84
CA MET A 659 7.52 34.69 18.36
C MET A 659 7.54 33.88 17.04
N PRO A 660 8.25 34.29 15.98
CA PRO A 660 8.34 33.51 14.74
C PRO A 660 8.96 32.13 14.94
N LEU A 661 9.99 32.02 15.79
CA LEU A 661 10.64 30.75 16.10
C LEU A 661 9.68 29.81 16.82
N VAL A 662 9.01 30.30 17.87
CA VAL A 662 8.00 29.53 18.61
C VAL A 662 6.89 29.09 17.67
N LEU A 663 6.42 29.97 16.79
CA LEU A 663 5.39 29.65 15.81
C LEU A 663 5.84 28.52 14.86
N THR A 664 7.05 28.60 14.30
CA THR A 664 7.59 27.52 13.44
C THR A 664 7.70 26.19 14.18
N VAL A 665 8.18 26.20 15.42
CA VAL A 665 8.29 24.98 16.24
C VAL A 665 6.91 24.38 16.54
N VAL A 666 5.97 25.21 16.99
CA VAL A 666 4.60 24.81 17.33
C VAL A 666 3.82 24.33 16.11
N CYS A 667 4.09 24.89 14.93
CA CYS A 667 3.46 24.46 13.68
C CYS A 667 4.08 23.18 13.10
N SER A 668 5.39 22.95 13.29
CA SER A 668 6.07 21.79 12.70
C SER A 668 5.99 20.53 13.57
N ILE A 669 6.14 20.62 14.90
CA ILE A 669 6.18 19.46 15.80
C ILE A 669 4.92 18.57 15.72
N PRO A 670 3.68 19.11 15.69
CA PRO A 670 2.47 18.29 15.66
C PRO A 670 2.46 17.28 14.50
N ALA A 671 3.03 17.63 13.34
CA ALA A 671 3.06 16.73 12.19
C ALA A 671 3.91 15.46 12.41
N TRP A 672 4.86 15.49 13.34
CA TRP A 672 5.71 14.35 13.67
C TRP A 672 5.05 13.36 14.62
N VAL A 673 4.16 13.85 15.48
CA VAL A 673 3.50 13.04 16.52
C VAL A 673 2.12 12.59 16.06
N LEU A 674 1.36 13.50 15.44
CA LEU A 674 -0.03 13.30 15.08
C LEU A 674 -0.18 12.80 13.63
N PRO A 675 -1.24 12.02 13.33
CA PRO A 675 -1.47 11.50 12.00
C PRO A 675 -1.67 12.65 11.00
N CYS A 676 -0.86 12.62 9.94
CA CYS A 676 -0.84 13.61 8.87
C CYS A 676 -1.43 13.07 7.57
N PHE A 677 -1.42 11.75 7.41
CA PHE A 677 -1.94 11.06 6.24
C PHE A 677 -2.91 9.99 6.70
N GLU A 678 -4.03 9.87 6.01
CA GLU A 678 -4.94 8.75 6.18
C GLU A 678 -5.18 8.14 4.81
N TYR A 679 -4.74 6.90 4.64
CA TYR A 679 -5.02 6.09 3.47
C TYR A 679 -6.27 5.25 3.76
N ILE A 680 -7.30 5.44 2.95
CA ILE A 680 -8.50 4.64 2.92
C ILE A 680 -8.30 3.59 1.84
N ILE A 681 -8.12 2.34 2.27
CA ILE A 681 -7.95 1.19 1.38
C ILE A 681 -9.33 0.62 1.08
N GLY A 682 -9.63 0.39 -0.19
CA GLY A 682 -10.86 -0.22 -0.68
C GLY A 682 -10.60 -1.49 -1.48
N GLY A 683 -11.68 -2.14 -1.93
CA GLY A 683 -11.62 -3.45 -2.58
C GLY A 683 -11.31 -4.59 -1.60
N TYR A 684 -10.86 -5.74 -2.12
CA TYR A 684 -10.53 -6.94 -1.34
C TYR A 684 -9.30 -6.79 -0.45
N ALA A 685 -8.44 -5.81 -0.71
CA ALA A 685 -7.30 -5.50 0.14
C ALA A 685 -7.68 -5.14 1.58
N ARG A 686 -8.95 -4.76 1.83
CA ARG A 686 -9.52 -4.56 3.18
C ARG A 686 -9.54 -5.83 4.03
N LEU A 687 -9.50 -7.02 3.41
CA LEU A 687 -9.31 -8.28 4.13
C LEU A 687 -7.91 -8.41 4.74
N LEU A 688 -6.93 -7.79 4.07
CA LEU A 688 -5.50 -7.94 4.37
C LEU A 688 -4.98 -6.80 5.25
N THR A 689 -5.57 -5.62 5.07
CA THR A 689 -5.15 -4.39 5.72
C THR A 689 -6.33 -3.66 6.31
N PRO A 690 -6.15 -2.96 7.44
CA PRO A 690 -7.23 -2.17 8.01
C PRO A 690 -7.71 -1.12 6.99
N ASP A 691 -9.02 -0.86 6.97
CA ASP A 691 -9.66 0.11 6.07
C ASP A 691 -9.00 1.48 6.07
N ARG A 692 -8.41 1.86 7.21
CA ARG A 692 -7.75 3.15 7.42
C ARG A 692 -6.34 2.92 7.95
N LYS A 693 -5.35 3.40 7.21
CA LYS A 693 -3.94 3.46 7.63
C LYS A 693 -3.58 4.92 7.87
N SER A 694 -3.52 5.31 9.14
CA SER A 694 -3.09 6.67 9.54
C SER A 694 -1.57 6.71 9.76
N LEU A 695 -0.87 7.63 9.11
CA LEU A 695 0.58 7.80 9.21
C LEU A 695 0.93 9.22 9.69
N ASN A 696 1.83 9.31 10.67
CA ASN A 696 2.49 10.58 11.03
C ASN A 696 3.79 10.76 10.23
N LEU A 697 4.40 11.96 10.29
CA LEU A 697 5.61 12.25 9.51
C LEU A 697 6.82 11.40 9.94
N TRP A 698 6.85 10.95 11.20
CA TRP A 698 7.85 9.99 11.69
C TRP A 698 7.72 8.62 10.99
N GLN A 699 6.52 8.06 10.94
CA GLN A 699 6.25 6.78 10.26
C GLN A 699 6.47 6.90 8.74
N LEU A 700 6.15 8.06 8.17
CA LEU A 700 6.36 8.34 6.76
C LEU A 700 7.85 8.38 6.41
N SER A 701 8.65 9.09 7.21
CA SER A 701 10.10 9.23 7.00
C SER A 701 10.92 7.99 7.36
N THR A 702 10.40 7.12 8.23
CA THR A 702 10.98 5.79 8.53
C THR A 702 10.47 4.69 7.60
N LEU A 703 9.59 5.04 6.63
CA LEU A 703 9.00 4.11 5.66
C LEU A 703 8.52 2.81 6.33
N GLY A 704 7.70 2.96 7.38
CA GLY A 704 7.13 1.81 8.08
C GLY A 704 8.07 1.11 9.08
N SER A 705 9.02 1.84 9.67
CA SER A 705 10.00 1.33 10.68
C SER A 705 11.16 0.51 10.11
N ARG A 706 11.60 0.79 8.89
CA ARG A 706 12.77 0.13 8.28
C ARG A 706 14.08 0.69 8.84
N SER A 707 15.04 -0.18 9.15
CA SER A 707 16.39 0.22 9.60
C SER A 707 17.14 1.04 8.56
N ASP A 708 16.89 0.76 7.28
CA ASP A 708 17.62 1.36 6.17
C ASP A 708 17.15 2.80 5.88
N ALA A 709 16.01 3.20 6.44
CA ALA A 709 15.39 4.51 6.20
C ALA A 709 15.87 5.62 7.17
N LEU A 710 16.88 5.35 8.01
CA LEU A 710 17.39 6.33 8.98
C LEU A 710 17.94 7.60 8.30
N ASP A 711 18.52 7.47 7.10
CA ASP A 711 19.03 8.61 6.35
C ASP A 711 17.88 9.54 5.92
N ILE A 712 16.78 8.98 5.43
CA ILE A 712 15.58 9.73 5.02
C ILE A 712 14.96 10.42 6.23
N LEU A 713 14.90 9.75 7.39
CA LEU A 713 14.48 10.35 8.65
C LEU A 713 15.39 11.51 9.06
N ALA A 714 16.71 11.33 9.05
CA ALA A 714 17.66 12.37 9.43
C ALA A 714 17.54 13.61 8.54
N ILE A 715 17.38 13.40 7.23
CA ILE A 715 17.28 14.47 6.24
C ILE A 715 15.93 15.19 6.34
N SER A 716 14.84 14.46 6.50
CA SER A 716 13.52 15.06 6.72
C SER A 716 13.49 15.86 8.02
N LEU A 717 14.01 15.31 9.12
CA LEU A 717 14.10 16.01 10.41
C LEU A 717 14.93 17.29 10.29
N PHE A 718 16.08 17.21 9.60
CA PHE A 718 16.94 18.35 9.39
C PHE A 718 16.28 19.43 8.53
N THR A 719 15.73 19.07 7.38
CA THR A 719 15.22 20.03 6.38
C THR A 719 13.83 20.60 6.72
N ILE A 720 13.01 19.89 7.51
CA ILE A 720 11.63 20.29 7.85
C ILE A 720 11.53 20.94 9.25
N ILE A 721 12.36 20.52 10.22
CA ILE A 721 12.36 21.11 11.57
C ILE A 721 13.63 21.93 11.82
N ILE A 722 14.79 21.29 11.80
CA ILE A 722 16.01 21.87 12.39
C ILE A 722 16.46 23.10 11.61
N ALA A 723 16.60 23.00 10.28
CA ALA A 723 17.04 24.09 9.43
C ALA A 723 16.08 25.30 9.45
N PRO A 724 14.74 25.13 9.33
CA PRO A 724 13.79 26.23 9.52
C PRO A 724 13.89 26.93 10.88
N CYS A 725 14.01 26.16 11.96
CA CYS A 725 14.12 26.71 13.31
C CYS A 725 15.43 27.49 13.50
N LEU A 726 16.55 26.91 13.07
CA LEU A 726 17.86 27.57 13.14
C LEU A 726 17.91 28.82 12.25
N TYR A 727 17.34 28.76 11.04
CA TYR A 727 17.29 29.89 10.13
C TYR A 727 16.54 31.07 10.75
N ILE A 728 15.33 30.83 11.28
CA ILE A 728 14.52 31.88 11.90
C ILE A 728 15.14 32.39 13.20
N GLY A 729 15.64 31.48 14.05
CA GLY A 729 16.23 31.84 15.34
C GLY A 729 17.53 32.64 15.22
N LEU A 730 18.29 32.43 14.14
CA LEU A 730 19.56 33.10 13.89
C LEU A 730 19.48 34.15 12.77
N TYR A 731 18.29 34.45 12.25
CA TYR A 731 18.07 35.45 11.22
C TYR A 731 18.51 36.85 11.72
N PRO A 732 19.25 37.64 10.91
CA PRO A 732 19.66 37.42 9.51
C PRO A 732 21.09 36.88 9.35
N LYS A 733 21.74 36.36 10.40
CA LYS A 733 23.18 36.03 10.35
C LYS A 733 23.51 34.79 9.53
N TYR A 734 22.57 33.86 9.38
CA TYR A 734 22.79 32.56 8.75
C TYR A 734 21.88 32.34 7.54
N ASP A 735 22.02 33.23 6.55
CA ASP A 735 21.30 33.12 5.27
C ASP A 735 21.56 31.79 4.54
N PHE A 736 22.68 31.12 4.83
CA PHE A 736 23.00 29.80 4.27
C PHE A 736 21.92 28.74 4.59
N LEU A 737 21.22 28.83 5.72
CA LEU A 737 20.20 27.85 6.12
C LEU A 737 18.91 27.96 5.31
N ALA A 738 18.67 29.08 4.63
CA ALA A 738 17.45 29.28 3.85
C ALA A 738 17.32 28.26 2.70
N SER A 739 18.43 27.84 2.08
CA SER A 739 18.43 26.81 1.02
C SER A 739 18.19 25.39 1.54
N TRP A 740 18.29 25.15 2.86
CA TRP A 740 18.02 23.86 3.50
C TRP A 740 16.58 23.74 4.04
N CYS A 741 15.84 24.84 4.10
CA CYS A 741 14.47 24.84 4.60
C CYS A 741 13.51 24.27 3.55
N ALA A 742 13.19 22.97 3.64
CA ALA A 742 12.41 22.24 2.63
C ALA A 742 10.98 21.85 3.08
N ALA A 743 10.46 22.48 4.14
CA ALA A 743 9.09 22.23 4.61
C ALA A 743 8.03 22.55 3.54
N ASP A 744 8.24 23.58 2.72
CA ASP A 744 7.40 23.89 1.55
C ASP A 744 7.43 22.78 0.50
N VAL A 745 8.62 22.22 0.25
CA VAL A 745 8.82 21.15 -0.73
C VAL A 745 8.09 19.89 -0.28
N LEU A 746 8.14 19.56 1.01
CA LEU A 746 7.34 18.49 1.59
C LEU A 746 5.84 18.75 1.36
N VAL A 747 5.32 19.91 1.74
CA VAL A 747 3.88 20.22 1.58
C VAL A 747 3.44 20.09 0.12
N ILE A 748 4.24 20.60 -0.82
CA ILE A 748 3.98 20.47 -2.26
C ILE A 748 3.98 18.99 -2.67
N ALA A 749 5.00 18.23 -2.28
CA ALA A 749 5.08 16.80 -2.58
C ALA A 749 3.89 16.01 -2.02
N CYS A 750 3.43 16.35 -0.81
CA CYS A 750 2.26 15.74 -0.18
C CYS A 750 0.98 16.04 -0.96
N VAL A 751 0.74 17.30 -1.33
CA VAL A 751 -0.44 17.68 -2.12
C VAL A 751 -0.44 16.98 -3.47
N ILE A 752 0.70 16.99 -4.18
CA ILE A 752 0.79 16.35 -5.50
C ILE A 752 0.67 14.83 -5.38
N GLY A 753 1.32 14.21 -4.39
CA GLY A 753 1.22 12.77 -4.14
C GLY A 753 -0.23 12.35 -3.90
N LEU A 754 -0.93 13.02 -2.97
CA LEU A 754 -2.32 12.71 -2.62
C LEU A 754 -3.29 12.83 -3.79
N MET A 755 -3.17 13.89 -4.59
CA MET A 755 -4.03 14.09 -5.76
C MET A 755 -3.91 12.97 -6.80
N GLN A 756 -2.89 12.12 -6.69
CA GLN A 756 -2.49 11.21 -7.75
C GLN A 756 -2.39 9.75 -7.33
N VAL A 757 -2.33 9.43 -6.02
CA VAL A 757 -2.26 8.04 -5.53
C VAL A 757 -3.34 7.17 -6.17
N HIS A 758 -4.60 7.64 -6.23
CA HIS A 758 -5.70 6.87 -6.80
C HIS A 758 -5.47 6.48 -8.28
N ARG A 759 -5.06 7.45 -9.11
CA ARG A 759 -4.80 7.21 -10.54
C ARG A 759 -3.56 6.35 -10.75
N PHE A 760 -2.55 6.57 -9.93
CA PHE A 760 -1.29 5.85 -10.00
C PHE A 760 -1.47 4.38 -9.60
N VAL A 761 -2.24 4.10 -8.56
CA VAL A 761 -2.65 2.74 -8.18
C VAL A 761 -3.44 2.07 -9.29
N GLY A 762 -4.41 2.77 -9.87
CA GLY A 762 -5.17 2.27 -11.03
C GLY A 762 -4.26 1.95 -12.24
N PHE A 763 -3.21 2.74 -12.45
CA PHE A 763 -2.21 2.48 -13.50
C PHE A 763 -1.33 1.27 -13.20
N ILE A 764 -0.84 1.12 -11.95
CA ILE A 764 0.02 -0.02 -11.56
C ILE A 764 -0.74 -1.33 -11.67
N ILE A 765 -1.97 -1.39 -11.15
CA ILE A 765 -2.72 -2.65 -11.05
C ILE A 765 -3.53 -2.91 -12.33
N GLY A 766 -3.90 -1.87 -13.08
CA GLY A 766 -4.64 -1.93 -14.33
C GLY A 766 -6.08 -1.41 -14.21
N GLU A 767 -6.59 -0.85 -15.32
CA GLU A 767 -7.99 -0.42 -15.44
C GLU A 767 -8.92 -1.63 -15.30
N GLY A 768 -9.57 -1.78 -14.15
CA GLY A 768 -10.45 -2.92 -13.81
C GLY A 768 -10.07 -3.63 -12.51
N ALA A 769 -8.85 -3.42 -12.01
CA ALA A 769 -8.40 -4.04 -10.77
C ALA A 769 -8.75 -3.25 -9.50
N GLY A 770 -9.59 -2.20 -9.61
CA GLY A 770 -10.07 -1.44 -8.46
C GLY A 770 -10.85 -2.29 -7.44
N ILE A 771 -11.39 -3.43 -7.89
CA ILE A 771 -12.04 -4.45 -7.04
C ILE A 771 -11.02 -5.12 -6.10
N LEU A 772 -9.79 -5.35 -6.58
CA LEU A 772 -8.73 -5.97 -5.78
C LEU A 772 -8.14 -4.97 -4.77
N TYR A 773 -7.81 -3.77 -5.24
CA TYR A 773 -7.20 -2.75 -4.40
C TYR A 773 -7.54 -1.37 -4.95
N SER A 774 -8.07 -0.51 -4.08
CA SER A 774 -8.14 0.93 -4.30
C SER A 774 -7.55 1.65 -3.11
N ALA A 775 -6.87 2.78 -3.35
CA ALA A 775 -6.35 3.61 -2.28
C ALA A 775 -6.77 5.06 -2.52
N ASN A 776 -7.54 5.58 -1.59
CA ASN A 776 -7.82 6.99 -1.48
C ASN A 776 -7.01 7.56 -0.32
N SER A 777 -6.59 8.80 -0.44
CA SER A 777 -5.71 9.40 0.56
C SER A 777 -6.21 10.79 0.92
N THR A 778 -6.19 11.11 2.21
CA THR A 778 -6.63 12.40 2.73
C THR A 778 -5.54 13.04 3.58
N LEU A 779 -5.46 14.36 3.50
CA LEU A 779 -4.48 15.16 4.25
C LEU A 779 -5.05 15.50 5.63
N GLY A 780 -4.31 15.17 6.67
CA GLY A 780 -4.63 15.55 8.05
C GLY A 780 -4.35 17.03 8.34
N TRP A 781 -4.97 17.54 9.40
CA TRP A 781 -4.86 18.94 9.84
C TRP A 781 -3.44 19.43 10.21
N PRO A 782 -2.46 18.59 10.63
CA PRO A 782 -1.13 19.12 10.96
C PRO A 782 -0.35 19.62 9.73
N ILE A 783 -0.61 19.10 8.53
CA ILE A 783 0.11 19.53 7.31
C ILE A 783 -0.19 21.00 6.96
N PRO A 784 -1.44 21.49 7.02
CA PRO A 784 -1.73 22.92 6.94
C PRO A 784 -0.89 23.79 7.90
N LEU A 785 -0.58 23.33 9.12
CA LEU A 785 0.31 24.08 10.01
C LEU A 785 1.75 24.11 9.51
N VAL A 786 2.26 23.00 8.99
CA VAL A 786 3.59 22.95 8.33
C VAL A 786 3.63 23.92 7.14
N ALA A 787 2.53 24.04 6.39
CA ALA A 787 2.41 25.01 5.31
C ALA A 787 2.49 26.46 5.82
N VAL A 788 1.84 26.79 6.94
CA VAL A 788 1.96 28.10 7.60
C VAL A 788 3.41 28.39 8.02
N ALA A 789 4.09 27.41 8.62
CA ALA A 789 5.50 27.53 8.97
C ALA A 789 6.38 27.75 7.73
N ALA A 790 6.10 27.03 6.63
CA ALA A 790 6.83 27.16 5.38
C ALA A 790 6.63 28.55 4.73
N VAL A 791 5.40 29.09 4.74
CA VAL A 791 5.10 30.46 4.29
C VAL A 791 5.84 31.48 5.14
N LEU A 792 5.86 31.30 6.46
CA LEU A 792 6.61 32.18 7.36
C LEU A 792 8.10 32.22 6.99
N VAL A 793 8.73 31.06 6.80
CA VAL A 793 10.12 30.96 6.35
C VAL A 793 10.32 31.72 5.02
N TRP A 794 9.44 31.52 4.04
CA TRP A 794 9.51 32.24 2.76
C TRP A 794 9.37 33.75 2.90
N VAL A 795 8.57 34.26 3.83
CA VAL A 795 8.49 35.70 4.11
C VAL A 795 9.84 36.25 4.58
N PHE A 796 10.58 35.52 5.41
CA PHE A 796 11.93 35.92 5.84
C PHE A 796 12.95 35.85 4.70
N ILE A 797 12.89 34.79 3.86
CA ILE A 797 13.75 34.65 2.67
C ILE A 797 13.48 35.80 1.69
N ALA A 798 12.20 36.04 1.36
CA ALA A 798 11.79 37.10 0.47
C ALA A 798 12.19 38.48 1.01
N ARG A 799 12.05 38.71 2.32
CA ARG A 799 12.52 39.94 2.96
C ARG A 799 14.03 40.12 2.81
N GLY A 800 14.83 39.07 2.99
CA GLY A 800 16.28 39.11 2.77
C GLY A 800 16.62 39.48 1.33
N LEU A 801 15.98 38.83 0.36
CA LEU A 801 16.13 39.11 -1.08
C LEU A 801 15.72 40.55 -1.44
N LEU A 802 14.55 41.01 -0.97
CA LEU A 802 13.99 42.34 -1.26
C LEU A 802 14.77 43.48 -0.63
N GLN A 803 15.30 43.30 0.59
CA GLN A 803 16.17 44.29 1.24
C GLN A 803 17.47 44.54 0.45
N GLY A 804 17.92 43.56 -0.33
CA GLY A 804 19.01 43.74 -1.28
C GLY A 804 18.62 44.60 -2.50
N VAL A 805 17.38 44.46 -2.98
CA VAL A 805 16.90 45.07 -4.25
C VAL A 805 16.43 46.51 -4.07
N LEU A 806 15.63 46.80 -3.04
CA LEU A 806 15.02 48.12 -2.84
C LEU A 806 15.95 49.01 -1.99
N PRO A 807 16.50 50.12 -2.52
CA PRO A 807 17.23 51.07 -1.69
C PRO A 807 16.31 51.55 -0.57
N ARG A 808 16.84 51.63 0.66
CA ARG A 808 16.13 52.01 1.90
C ARG A 808 15.18 53.21 1.74
N LYS A 809 15.50 54.13 0.82
CA LYS A 809 14.69 55.31 0.45
C LYS A 809 13.31 54.97 -0.15
N TYR A 810 13.16 53.86 -0.88
CA TYR A 810 11.88 53.45 -1.47
C TYR A 810 10.99 52.67 -0.49
N LEU A 811 11.56 51.80 0.33
CA LEU A 811 10.81 51.08 1.37
C LEU A 811 10.22 52.03 2.43
N ALA A 812 10.92 53.14 2.73
CA ALA A 812 10.41 54.19 3.61
C ALA A 812 9.16 54.92 3.05
N ARG A 813 8.93 54.88 1.72
CA ARG A 813 7.71 55.44 1.10
C ARG A 813 6.53 54.45 1.11
N ILE A 814 6.79 53.14 1.10
CA ILE A 814 5.75 52.10 1.03
C ILE A 814 5.19 51.77 2.43
N PHE A 815 6.02 51.86 3.48
CA PHE A 815 5.60 51.64 4.88
C PHE A 815 5.90 52.86 5.78
N PRO A 816 5.25 54.03 5.56
CA PRO A 816 5.55 55.25 6.30
C PRO A 816 5.24 55.18 7.81
N ALA A 817 4.36 54.28 8.23
CA ALA A 817 3.95 54.15 9.64
C ALA A 817 4.98 53.42 10.54
N ALA A 818 5.87 52.58 9.98
CA ALA A 818 6.81 51.79 10.77
C ALA A 818 8.12 52.54 11.11
N CYS A 819 8.47 53.59 10.37
CA CYS A 819 9.75 54.28 10.52
C CYS A 819 9.71 55.55 11.40
N LYS A 820 8.54 55.99 11.87
CA LYS A 820 8.41 57.24 12.64
C LYS A 820 8.69 57.12 14.15
N ARG A 821 9.04 55.93 14.66
CA ARG A 821 9.15 55.65 16.10
C ARG A 821 10.56 55.31 16.63
N SER A 822 11.62 55.55 15.86
CA SER A 822 13.00 55.42 16.34
C SER A 822 13.91 56.56 15.86
N ARG A 823 13.55 57.80 16.16
CA ARG A 823 14.53 58.84 16.42
C ARG A 823 14.51 59.13 17.91
#